data_AF-A0A9D8ARB0-F1
#
_entry.id   AF-A0A9D8ARB0-F1
#
_cell.length_a   1.000
_cell.length_b   1.000
_cell.length_c   1.000
_cell.angle_alpha   90.00
_cell.angle_beta   90.00
_cell.angle_gamma   90.00
#
_symmetry.space_group_name_H-M   'P 1'
#
loop_
_entity.id
_entity.type
_entity.pdbx_description
1 polymer ?
#
loop_
_entity_poly.entity_id
_entity_poly.type
_entity_poly.pdbx_seq_one_letter_code
_entity_poly.pdbx_strand_id
1 'polypeptide(L)'
;MAGLTIAILALPQAIAFALIAELPPHVGLYSAIAGSIVGGLWGSSDQLQTGPTNTTSLLVLSVLLTIAIPDTPEYLQAAGIMALMVGVFRLVMGLARLGILVNFVSGAVVVGFTAGAGILIFVNQLRTLLRLNIPSSPMLDQTIVSLIAHITETHWPSLLIGGGTIILVLFLRKVSRRLPAPLISMAVAALAVGLLGLDAGGVRIVGELPKGLPPLAQLPITDWSLMQKLLTGSLAVAAIGLVESMSIARVISGKTGQQLDSNQEFVGQGLANIVSGIFTGYACSGSFTRSIVNFNAGARTGIASVFAGLFVLFAMLALAPLAAWVPLAALSGVLILTAYGLIDRQVMARIWYSGHGDRAIMVVTLLATLVLPLQFAVLTGIALSLIYYLKRTSTPQVRPVLPDDSFRHFEYQPDKPQCTQLGIIEILGDLYFGATNHIEESIRANLERNPDQRYLLLRMHTVENCDISGINALESIVRTYRERDGDVYLVRVNQPALYLMRTTGFYEYLGADHFLDPDEAISHLFYRVIDPAICVYECPVRAFIECQDLPKQTYPHEVRFDADISPDDVPAVGAQALWSELREETPPQIIDVREPREFNRGHIPGAHLIPLPTLLERMDQVPSTHPVVIVCRGGRRSTRATALLRERGYSNVRVLRGGMIAWERERLLEAVE
;
A
#
# COMPACT_ATOMS: atom_id res chain seq x y z
N MET A 1 -27.71 23.46 18.28
CA MET A 1 -26.50 24.21 18.68
C MET A 1 -25.43 24.21 17.61
N ALA A 2 -24.87 23.05 17.20
CA ALA A 2 -23.84 23.00 16.15
C ALA A 2 -24.23 23.74 14.86
N GLY A 3 -25.44 23.51 14.33
CA GLY A 3 -25.92 24.21 13.14
C GLY A 3 -25.96 25.74 13.27
N LEU A 4 -26.34 26.28 14.45
CA LEU A 4 -26.35 27.72 14.71
C LEU A 4 -24.92 28.30 14.73
N THR A 5 -23.98 27.59 15.37
CA THR A 5 -22.56 27.97 15.37
C THR A 5 -21.99 27.99 13.95
N ILE A 6 -22.38 27.03 13.11
CA ILE A 6 -21.95 26.99 11.70
C ILE A 6 -22.60 28.08 10.87
N ALA A 7 -23.89 28.37 11.05
CA ALA A 7 -24.58 29.40 10.28
C ALA A 7 -23.88 30.76 10.37
N ILE A 8 -23.43 31.12 11.57
CA ILE A 8 -22.70 32.37 11.84
C ILE A 8 -21.35 32.42 11.13
N LEU A 9 -20.67 31.28 11.02
CA LEU A 9 -19.41 31.16 10.28
C LEU A 9 -19.65 31.15 8.77
N ALA A 10 -20.68 30.43 8.32
CA ALA A 10 -20.98 30.21 6.92
C ALA A 10 -21.39 31.49 6.19
N LEU A 11 -22.08 32.41 6.88
CA LEU A 11 -22.64 33.62 6.28
C LEU A 11 -21.56 34.58 5.72
N PRO A 12 -20.58 35.08 6.50
CA PRO A 12 -19.51 35.92 5.94
C PRO A 12 -18.59 35.18 4.97
N GLN A 13 -18.37 33.88 5.19
CA GLN A 13 -17.55 33.06 4.30
C GLN A 13 -18.19 32.89 2.92
N ALA A 14 -19.50 32.62 2.88
CA ALA A 14 -20.24 32.44 1.64
C ALA A 14 -20.20 33.71 0.78
N ILE A 15 -20.33 34.89 1.40
CA ILE A 15 -20.21 36.17 0.72
C ILE A 15 -18.79 36.36 0.17
N ALA A 16 -17.77 36.17 1.02
CA ALA A 16 -16.38 36.32 0.61
C ALA A 16 -16.02 35.37 -0.55
N PHE A 17 -16.48 34.13 -0.50
CA PHE A 17 -16.22 33.14 -1.55
C PHE A 17 -16.99 33.43 -2.84
N ALA A 18 -18.21 33.98 -2.79
CA ALA A 18 -18.89 34.44 -4.00
C ALA A 18 -18.12 35.59 -4.68
N LEU A 19 -17.61 36.54 -3.89
CA LEU A 19 -16.81 37.65 -4.40
C LEU A 19 -15.49 37.17 -5.03
N ILE A 20 -14.86 36.12 -4.50
CA ILE A 20 -13.70 35.48 -5.15
C ILE A 20 -14.08 34.87 -6.50
N ALA A 21 -15.29 34.37 -6.65
CA ALA A 21 -15.80 33.86 -7.92
C ALA A 21 -16.34 34.97 -8.83
N GLU A 22 -16.14 36.25 -8.48
CA GLU A 22 -16.73 37.42 -9.17
C GLU A 22 -18.25 37.30 -9.36
N LEU A 23 -18.91 36.69 -8.36
CA LEU A 23 -20.36 36.51 -8.30
C LEU A 23 -20.96 37.45 -7.24
N PRO A 24 -22.23 37.87 -7.43
CA PRO A 24 -22.93 38.65 -6.42
C PRO A 24 -22.99 37.93 -5.05
N PRO A 25 -22.89 38.66 -3.92
CA PRO A 25 -22.88 38.08 -2.57
C PRO A 25 -24.02 37.11 -2.25
N HIS A 26 -25.22 37.38 -2.79
CA HIS A 26 -26.40 36.55 -2.54
C HIS A 26 -26.27 35.14 -3.13
N VAL A 27 -25.56 34.98 -4.25
CA VAL A 27 -25.32 33.69 -4.91
C VAL A 27 -24.54 32.77 -3.96
N GLY A 28 -23.58 33.33 -3.20
CA GLY A 28 -22.86 32.60 -2.17
C GLY A 28 -23.76 32.09 -1.05
N LEU A 29 -24.63 32.96 -0.53
CA LEU A 29 -25.56 32.59 0.54
C LEU A 29 -26.55 31.52 0.08
N TYR A 30 -27.09 31.63 -1.14
CA TYR A 30 -27.98 30.62 -1.71
C TYR A 30 -27.29 29.26 -1.84
N SER A 31 -26.04 29.28 -2.31
CA SER A 31 -25.18 28.09 -2.42
C SER A 31 -24.91 27.45 -1.06
N ALA A 32 -24.66 28.27 -0.03
CA ALA A 32 -24.47 27.77 1.34
C ALA A 32 -25.75 27.14 1.92
N ILE A 33 -26.91 27.76 1.70
CA ILE A 33 -28.21 27.25 2.17
C ILE A 33 -28.53 25.92 1.49
N ALA A 34 -28.54 25.88 0.16
CA ALA A 34 -28.84 24.68 -0.62
C ALA A 34 -27.82 23.56 -0.34
N GLY A 35 -26.53 23.91 -0.36
CA GLY A 35 -25.44 22.98 -0.11
C GLY A 35 -25.52 22.32 1.26
N SER A 36 -25.72 23.10 2.33
CA SER A 36 -25.76 22.58 3.70
C SER A 36 -26.98 21.70 3.96
N ILE A 37 -28.14 22.07 3.43
CA ILE A 37 -29.38 21.30 3.58
C ILE A 37 -29.29 19.97 2.82
N VAL A 38 -29.01 20.03 1.52
CA VAL A 38 -29.05 18.84 0.66
C VAL A 38 -27.86 17.93 0.94
N GLY A 39 -26.67 18.49 1.16
CA GLY A 39 -25.49 17.73 1.56
C GLY A 39 -25.69 17.03 2.91
N GLY A 40 -26.37 17.65 3.87
CA GLY A 40 -26.67 17.04 5.17
C GLY A 40 -27.77 15.97 5.14
N LEU A 41 -28.68 16.01 4.16
CA LEU A 41 -29.77 15.05 4.00
C LEU A 41 -29.37 13.80 3.21
N TRP A 42 -28.54 13.98 2.18
CA TRP A 42 -28.16 12.90 1.26
C TRP A 42 -26.69 12.51 1.29
N GLY A 43 -25.84 13.24 2.01
CA GLY A 43 -24.45 12.85 2.26
C GLY A 43 -24.34 11.68 3.25
N SER A 44 -23.20 11.00 3.23
CA SER A 44 -22.90 9.94 4.21
C SER A 44 -22.27 10.49 5.48
N SER A 45 -21.53 11.60 5.42
CA SER A 45 -20.84 12.17 6.58
C SER A 45 -21.79 12.96 7.48
N ASP A 46 -21.75 12.67 8.78
CA ASP A 46 -22.59 13.36 9.77
C ASP A 46 -22.12 14.78 10.09
N GLN A 47 -20.86 15.11 9.79
CA GLN A 47 -20.23 16.38 10.17
C GLN A 47 -19.83 17.24 8.98
N LEU A 48 -19.77 16.70 7.77
CA LEU A 48 -19.36 17.45 6.59
C LEU A 48 -20.34 18.59 6.30
N GLN A 49 -19.78 19.78 6.10
CA GLN A 49 -20.53 20.99 5.77
C GLN A 49 -20.27 21.38 4.32
N THR A 50 -21.28 21.18 3.47
CA THR A 50 -21.26 21.53 2.05
C THR A 50 -21.69 22.96 1.82
N GLY A 51 -20.95 23.65 0.95
CA GLY A 51 -21.28 24.99 0.48
C GLY A 51 -20.13 25.57 -0.34
N PRO A 52 -20.13 26.88 -0.59
CA PRO A 52 -19.01 27.52 -1.29
C PRO A 52 -17.73 27.44 -0.47
N THR A 53 -16.60 27.27 -1.16
CA THR A 53 -15.25 27.24 -0.59
C THR A 53 -14.30 28.08 -1.42
N ASN A 54 -13.14 28.46 -0.84
CA ASN A 54 -12.11 29.20 -1.57
C ASN A 54 -11.66 28.44 -2.84
N THR A 55 -11.44 27.13 -2.71
CA THR A 55 -11.00 26.27 -3.80
C THR A 55 -12.04 26.21 -4.92
N THR A 56 -13.31 25.98 -4.60
CA THR A 56 -14.36 25.91 -5.63
C THR A 56 -14.59 27.27 -6.27
N SER A 57 -14.54 28.36 -5.51
CA SER A 57 -14.68 29.71 -6.05
C SER A 57 -13.59 30.08 -7.05
N LEU A 58 -12.32 29.79 -6.74
CA LEU A 58 -11.20 30.08 -7.64
C LEU A 58 -11.28 29.24 -8.92
N LEU A 59 -11.70 27.97 -8.81
CA LEU A 59 -11.87 27.12 -9.98
C LEU A 59 -13.04 27.59 -10.86
N VAL A 60 -14.17 27.94 -10.23
CA VAL A 60 -15.33 28.52 -10.93
C VAL A 60 -14.92 29.79 -11.64
N LEU A 61 -14.23 30.72 -10.96
CA LEU A 61 -13.67 31.94 -11.56
C LEU A 61 -12.82 31.61 -12.79
N SER A 62 -11.85 30.71 -12.64
CA SER A 62 -10.89 30.38 -13.69
C SER A 62 -11.55 29.82 -14.96
N VAL A 63 -12.66 29.08 -14.80
CA VAL A 63 -13.40 28.55 -15.93
C VAL A 63 -14.32 29.60 -16.52
N LEU A 64 -15.09 30.32 -15.69
CA LEU A 64 -16.09 31.28 -16.16
C LEU A 64 -15.46 32.47 -16.88
N LEU A 65 -14.30 32.95 -16.44
CA LEU A 65 -13.58 34.05 -17.10
C LEU A 65 -13.19 33.75 -18.56
N THR A 66 -13.11 32.46 -18.93
CA THR A 66 -12.82 32.07 -20.32
C THR A 66 -14.07 32.06 -21.22
N ILE A 67 -15.25 32.24 -20.63
CA ILE A 67 -16.55 32.00 -21.29
C ILE A 67 -17.45 33.24 -21.25
N ALA A 68 -17.46 33.97 -20.14
CA ALA A 68 -18.33 35.12 -19.92
C ALA A 68 -17.61 36.24 -19.14
N ILE A 69 -18.13 37.46 -19.26
CA ILE A 69 -17.59 38.65 -18.57
C ILE A 69 -18.31 38.79 -17.23
N PRO A 70 -17.60 39.05 -16.11
CA PRO A 70 -18.19 39.30 -14.80
C PRO A 70 -19.29 40.38 -14.82
N ASP A 71 -20.19 40.33 -13.82
CA ASP A 71 -21.33 41.25 -13.67
C ASP A 71 -22.38 41.23 -14.81
N THR A 72 -22.32 40.24 -15.70
CA THR A 72 -23.34 40.03 -16.75
C THR A 72 -24.34 38.93 -16.37
N PRO A 73 -25.60 38.99 -16.88
CA PRO A 73 -26.57 37.90 -16.72
C PRO A 73 -26.04 36.55 -17.23
N GLU A 74 -25.27 36.56 -18.32
CA GLU A 74 -24.67 35.39 -18.92
C GLU A 74 -23.66 34.72 -17.98
N TYR A 75 -22.87 35.50 -17.24
CA TYR A 75 -21.92 34.97 -16.25
C TYR A 75 -22.62 34.26 -15.10
N LEU A 76 -23.71 34.85 -14.60
CA LEU A 76 -24.53 34.25 -13.54
C LEU A 76 -25.20 32.94 -14.02
N GLN A 77 -25.73 32.94 -15.24
CA GLN A 77 -26.33 31.75 -15.85
C GLN A 77 -25.29 30.65 -16.07
N ALA A 78 -24.09 31.00 -16.54
CA ALA A 78 -22.99 30.05 -16.73
C ALA A 78 -22.54 29.42 -15.39
N ALA A 79 -22.50 30.19 -14.30
CA ALA A 79 -22.22 29.68 -12.96
C ALA A 79 -23.27 28.66 -12.48
N GLY A 80 -24.55 28.94 -12.74
CA GLY A 80 -25.65 28.03 -12.39
C GLY A 80 -25.65 26.75 -13.24
N ILE A 81 -25.42 26.84 -14.56
CA ILE A 81 -25.27 25.67 -15.45
C ILE A 81 -24.07 24.83 -15.03
N MET A 82 -22.93 25.46 -14.73
CA MET A 82 -21.75 24.76 -14.21
C MET A 82 -22.07 24.00 -12.93
N ALA A 83 -22.78 24.61 -11.97
CA ALA A 83 -23.18 23.94 -10.73
C ALA A 83 -24.05 22.70 -11.01
N LEU A 84 -24.99 22.80 -11.95
CA LEU A 84 -25.82 21.68 -12.38
C LEU A 84 -24.97 20.57 -13.00
N MET A 85 -24.07 20.89 -13.93
CA MET A 85 -23.16 19.93 -14.57
C MET A 85 -22.23 19.25 -13.57
N VAL A 86 -21.63 20.02 -12.66
CA VAL A 86 -20.82 19.52 -11.54
C VAL A 86 -21.63 18.53 -10.72
N GLY A 87 -22.88 18.87 -10.39
CA GLY A 87 -23.75 18.00 -9.62
C GLY A 87 -24.10 16.69 -10.33
N VAL A 88 -24.40 16.76 -11.63
CA VAL A 88 -24.65 15.58 -12.48
C VAL A 88 -23.42 14.67 -12.55
N PHE A 89 -22.23 15.23 -12.78
CA PHE A 89 -21.00 14.41 -12.82
C PHE A 89 -20.74 13.70 -11.50
N ARG A 90 -20.91 14.37 -10.37
CA ARG A 90 -20.74 13.76 -9.05
C ARG A 90 -21.77 12.67 -8.78
N LEU A 91 -23.03 12.89 -9.16
CA LEU A 91 -24.08 11.90 -9.06
C LEU A 91 -23.73 10.64 -9.88
N VAL A 92 -23.32 10.82 -11.15
CA VAL A 92 -22.89 9.72 -12.02
C VAL A 92 -21.69 8.96 -11.42
N MET A 93 -20.68 9.67 -10.92
CA MET A 93 -19.52 9.04 -10.27
C MET A 93 -19.90 8.23 -9.02
N GLY A 94 -20.87 8.73 -8.23
CA GLY A 94 -21.38 8.03 -7.06
C GLY A 94 -22.13 6.75 -7.44
N LEU A 95 -23.00 6.83 -8.44
CA LEU A 95 -23.75 5.68 -8.97
C LEU A 95 -22.82 4.63 -9.61
N ALA A 96 -21.74 5.06 -10.25
CA ALA A 96 -20.70 4.20 -10.83
C ALA A 96 -19.74 3.60 -9.78
N ARG A 97 -19.95 3.87 -8.48
CA ARG A 97 -19.16 3.35 -7.36
C ARG A 97 -17.67 3.71 -7.38
N LEU A 98 -17.33 4.92 -7.84
CA LEU A 98 -15.94 5.37 -7.95
C LEU A 98 -15.29 5.81 -6.62
N GLY A 99 -15.99 5.69 -5.49
CA GLY A 99 -15.51 6.07 -4.16
C GLY A 99 -14.45 5.17 -3.53
N ILE A 100 -14.03 4.09 -4.20
CA ILE A 100 -13.09 3.09 -3.67
C ILE A 100 -11.70 3.66 -3.34
N LEU A 101 -11.25 4.67 -4.09
CA LEU A 101 -9.92 5.27 -3.94
C LEU A 101 -9.70 5.92 -2.56
N VAL A 102 -10.78 6.29 -1.87
CA VAL A 102 -10.72 6.92 -0.55
C VAL A 102 -10.44 5.90 0.57
N ASN A 103 -10.56 4.60 0.30
CA ASN A 103 -10.32 3.58 1.30
C ASN A 103 -8.85 3.45 1.72
N PHE A 104 -7.93 3.96 0.91
CA PHE A 104 -6.49 3.88 1.13
C PHE A 104 -5.91 5.04 1.96
N VAL A 105 -6.76 5.89 2.55
CA VAL A 105 -6.32 6.94 3.49
C VAL A 105 -5.95 6.30 4.83
N SER A 106 -4.66 6.19 5.12
CA SER A 106 -4.16 5.65 6.40
C SER A 106 -4.30 6.66 7.55
N GLY A 107 -4.25 6.16 8.79
CA GLY A 107 -4.29 7.02 9.98
C GLY A 107 -3.16 8.07 10.02
N ALA A 108 -1.98 7.72 9.51
CA ALA A 108 -0.84 8.63 9.39
C ALA A 108 -1.14 9.83 8.45
N VAL A 109 -1.82 9.57 7.33
CA VAL A 109 -2.26 10.61 6.38
C VAL A 109 -3.23 11.57 7.06
N VAL A 110 -4.24 11.05 7.76
CA VAL A 110 -5.25 11.88 8.46
C VAL A 110 -4.59 12.79 9.50
N VAL A 111 -3.65 12.27 10.29
CA VAL A 111 -2.98 13.03 11.34
C VAL A 111 -2.04 14.10 10.74
N GLY A 112 -1.26 13.75 9.72
CA GLY A 112 -0.39 14.70 9.02
C GLY A 112 -1.19 15.84 8.37
N PHE A 113 -2.28 15.49 7.66
CA PHE A 113 -3.17 16.45 7.01
C PHE A 113 -3.88 17.37 8.01
N THR A 114 -4.45 16.83 9.09
CA THR A 114 -5.14 17.63 10.11
C THR A 114 -4.21 18.63 10.79
N ALA A 115 -2.99 18.21 11.13
CA ALA A 115 -1.99 19.09 11.70
C ALA A 115 -1.59 20.21 10.73
N GLY A 116 -1.30 19.87 9.47
CA GLY A 116 -0.97 20.85 8.43
C GLY A 116 -2.11 21.84 8.17
N ALA A 117 -3.35 21.35 8.04
CA ALA A 117 -4.53 22.19 7.84
C ALA A 117 -4.81 23.09 9.05
N GLY A 118 -4.57 22.61 10.28
CA GLY A 118 -4.62 23.43 11.49
C GLY A 118 -3.61 24.59 11.45
N ILE A 119 -2.36 24.32 11.06
CA ILE A 119 -1.34 25.38 10.89
C ILE A 119 -1.75 26.39 9.81
N LEU A 120 -2.22 25.91 8.66
CA LEU A 120 -2.64 26.77 7.54
C LEU A 120 -3.82 27.67 7.93
N ILE A 121 -4.84 27.11 8.61
CA ILE A 121 -5.95 27.92 9.13
C ILE A 121 -5.42 28.96 10.11
N PHE A 122 -4.59 28.56 11.07
CA PHE A 122 -4.04 29.47 12.07
C PHE A 122 -3.34 30.67 11.42
N VAL A 123 -2.41 30.43 10.48
CA VAL A 123 -1.68 31.48 9.76
C VAL A 123 -2.62 32.38 8.96
N ASN A 124 -3.56 31.81 8.20
CA ASN A 124 -4.50 32.57 7.40
C ASN A 124 -5.44 33.44 8.24
N GLN A 125 -5.79 33.02 9.46
CA GLN A 125 -6.61 33.83 10.35
C GLN A 125 -5.84 35.00 10.99
N LEU A 126 -4.51 34.94 11.10
CA LEU A 126 -3.72 36.05 11.66
C LEU A 126 -3.86 37.33 10.84
N ARG A 127 -3.92 37.23 9.50
CA ARG A 127 -4.14 38.39 8.63
C ARG A 127 -5.44 39.13 8.98
N THR A 128 -6.54 38.38 9.14
CA THR A 128 -7.85 38.96 9.45
C THR A 128 -7.92 39.45 10.90
N LEU A 129 -7.26 38.76 11.83
CA LEU A 129 -7.15 39.15 13.24
C LEU A 129 -6.43 40.49 13.40
N LEU A 130 -5.29 40.65 12.71
CA LEU A 130 -4.45 41.86 12.73
C LEU A 130 -4.97 42.96 11.79
N ARG A 131 -5.97 42.64 10.94
CA ARG A 131 -6.55 43.51 9.90
C ARG A 131 -5.50 44.02 8.90
N LEU A 132 -4.59 43.15 8.47
CA LEU A 132 -3.56 43.51 7.50
C LEU A 132 -4.10 43.45 6.06
N ASN A 133 -3.74 44.44 5.24
CA ASN A 133 -4.14 44.55 3.83
C ASN A 133 -3.21 43.75 2.90
N ILE A 134 -3.00 42.48 3.23
CA ILE A 134 -2.19 41.56 2.42
C ILE A 134 -3.12 40.87 1.40
N PRO A 135 -2.68 40.37 0.23
CA PRO A 135 -3.50 39.48 -0.61
C PRO A 135 -3.74 38.11 0.04
N SER A 136 -4.82 37.41 -0.32
CA SER A 136 -4.96 36.00 0.06
C SER A 136 -4.08 35.15 -0.86
N SER A 137 -3.13 34.37 -0.32
CA SER A 137 -2.38 33.37 -1.09
C SER A 137 -2.75 31.95 -0.64
N PRO A 138 -2.87 30.98 -1.56
CA PRO A 138 -2.98 29.57 -1.20
C PRO A 138 -1.69 29.01 -0.62
N MET A 139 -0.54 29.68 -0.81
CA MET A 139 0.77 29.21 -0.35
C MET A 139 1.17 29.88 0.98
N LEU A 140 1.64 29.05 1.92
CA LEU A 140 1.94 29.47 3.30
C LEU A 140 3.21 30.33 3.39
N ASP A 141 4.21 30.05 2.56
CA ASP A 141 5.48 30.79 2.50
C ASP A 141 5.25 32.27 2.16
N GLN A 142 4.47 32.55 1.11
CA GLN A 142 4.13 33.91 0.69
C GLN A 142 3.33 34.64 1.78
N THR A 143 2.39 33.92 2.41
CA THR A 143 1.55 34.47 3.48
C THR A 143 2.40 34.87 4.69
N ILE A 144 3.35 34.02 5.11
CA ILE A 144 4.24 34.31 6.25
C ILE A 144 5.15 35.51 5.96
N VAL A 145 5.79 35.55 4.78
CA VAL A 145 6.67 36.64 4.40
C VAL A 145 5.92 37.97 4.41
N SER A 146 4.72 38.00 3.83
CA SER A 146 3.88 39.20 3.84
C SER A 146 3.39 39.58 5.24
N LEU A 147 3.06 38.60 6.09
CA LEU A 147 2.63 38.85 7.47
C LEU A 147 3.74 39.50 8.29
N ILE A 148 4.98 39.00 8.16
CA ILE A 148 6.15 39.56 8.83
C ILE A 148 6.43 40.98 8.32
N ALA A 149 6.35 41.21 7.01
CA ALA A 149 6.62 42.52 6.41
C ALA A 149 5.64 43.61 6.88
N HIS A 150 4.36 43.27 7.11
CA HIS A 150 3.31 44.25 7.45
C HIS A 150 2.90 44.19 8.93
N ILE A 151 3.65 43.50 9.80
CA ILE A 151 3.21 43.27 11.19
C ILE A 151 3.09 44.57 11.99
N THR A 152 3.86 45.60 11.63
CA THR A 152 3.81 46.94 12.23
C THR A 152 2.53 47.71 11.88
N GLU A 153 1.80 47.32 10.83
CA GLU A 153 0.54 47.92 10.40
C GLU A 153 -0.69 47.36 11.14
N THR A 154 -0.47 46.65 12.25
CA THR A 154 -1.52 45.98 13.00
C THR A 154 -2.58 46.97 13.51
N HIS A 155 -3.84 46.66 13.25
CA HIS A 155 -4.96 47.43 13.76
C HIS A 155 -5.35 46.98 15.18
N TRP A 156 -4.88 47.71 16.19
CA TRP A 156 -5.08 47.39 17.61
C TRP A 156 -6.53 47.13 18.01
N PRO A 157 -7.55 47.91 17.59
CA PRO A 157 -8.94 47.62 17.96
C PRO A 157 -9.41 46.24 17.46
N SER A 158 -9.01 45.84 16.26
CA SER A 158 -9.34 44.52 15.70
C SER A 158 -8.64 43.41 16.47
N LEU A 159 -7.37 43.59 16.80
CA LEU A 159 -6.61 42.64 17.61
C LEU A 159 -7.22 42.46 19.00
N LEU A 160 -7.65 43.54 19.66
CA LEU A 160 -8.30 43.48 20.97
C LEU A 160 -9.65 42.76 20.92
N ILE A 161 -10.47 43.00 19.89
CA ILE A 161 -11.75 42.30 19.71
C ILE A 161 -11.52 40.80 19.49
N GLY A 162 -10.61 40.42 18.59
CA GLY A 162 -10.33 39.02 18.31
C GLY A 162 -9.64 38.29 19.46
N GLY A 163 -8.63 38.92 20.08
CA GLY A 163 -7.96 38.39 21.27
C GLY A 163 -8.90 38.29 22.48
N GLY A 164 -9.73 39.32 22.71
CA GLY A 164 -10.78 39.30 23.72
C GLY A 164 -11.80 38.19 23.47
N THR A 165 -12.16 37.93 22.20
CA THR A 165 -13.02 36.80 21.83
C THR A 165 -12.38 35.46 22.23
N ILE A 166 -11.08 35.25 21.94
CA ILE A 166 -10.35 34.03 22.34
C ILE A 166 -10.38 33.86 23.87
N ILE A 167 -10.01 34.91 24.61
CA ILE A 167 -9.97 34.90 26.07
C ILE A 167 -11.35 34.55 26.64
N LEU A 168 -12.41 35.18 26.12
CA LEU A 168 -13.77 34.95 26.56
C LEU A 168 -14.24 33.52 26.24
N VAL A 169 -13.90 32.96 25.07
CA VAL A 169 -14.22 31.57 24.75
C VAL A 169 -13.54 30.61 25.75
N LEU A 170 -12.25 30.81 26.03
CA LEU A 170 -11.51 29.98 26.99
C LEU A 170 -12.08 30.10 28.41
N PHE A 171 -12.43 31.31 28.83
CA PHE A 171 -13.06 31.58 30.12
C PHE A 171 -14.42 30.88 30.24
N LEU A 172 -15.31 31.06 29.27
CA LEU A 172 -16.64 30.42 29.27
C LEU A 172 -16.56 28.89 29.27
N ARG A 173 -15.59 28.31 28.53
CA ARG A 173 -15.35 26.85 28.55
C ARG A 173 -14.85 26.35 29.90
N LYS A 174 -14.10 27.18 30.65
CA LYS A 174 -13.66 26.88 32.02
C LYS A 174 -14.83 26.94 33.01
N VAL A 175 -15.76 27.88 32.83
CA VAL A 175 -16.98 28.00 33.65
C VAL A 175 -17.92 26.81 33.41
N SER A 176 -18.24 26.50 32.15
CA SER A 176 -19.06 25.35 31.80
C SER A 176 -18.84 24.92 30.36
N ARG A 177 -18.53 23.64 30.17
CA ARG A 177 -18.40 23.02 28.85
C ARG A 177 -19.73 22.94 28.08
N ARG A 178 -20.88 23.20 28.73
CA ARG A 178 -22.21 23.18 28.10
C ARG A 178 -22.58 24.50 27.41
N LEU A 179 -21.89 25.60 27.76
CA LEU A 179 -22.16 26.90 27.17
C LEU A 179 -21.67 26.93 25.71
N PRO A 180 -22.43 27.53 24.78
CA PRO A 180 -21.97 27.76 23.41
C PRO A 180 -20.98 28.92 23.38
N ALA A 181 -19.81 28.72 23.99
CA ALA A 181 -18.81 29.75 24.21
C ALA A 181 -18.46 30.57 22.95
N PRO A 182 -18.26 29.97 21.75
CA PRO A 182 -18.04 30.73 20.53
C PRO A 182 -19.20 31.68 20.17
N LEU A 183 -20.44 31.22 20.29
CA LEU A 183 -21.64 32.00 20.00
C LEU A 183 -21.77 33.21 20.94
N ILE A 184 -21.61 32.97 22.24
CA ILE A 184 -21.70 34.01 23.27
C ILE A 184 -20.59 35.04 23.04
N SER A 185 -19.35 34.59 22.84
CA SER A 185 -18.23 35.51 22.62
C SER A 185 -18.39 36.36 21.35
N MET A 186 -18.93 35.79 20.28
CA MET A 186 -19.23 36.54 19.06
C MET A 186 -20.36 37.56 19.25
N ALA A 187 -21.42 37.20 19.98
CA ALA A 187 -22.50 38.13 20.29
C ALA A 187 -22.01 39.29 21.15
N VAL A 188 -21.17 39.02 22.15
CA VAL A 188 -20.52 40.05 22.97
C VAL A 188 -19.61 40.95 22.12
N ALA A 189 -18.84 40.38 21.19
CA ALA A 189 -17.99 41.15 20.29
C ALA A 189 -18.81 42.06 19.35
N ALA A 190 -19.91 41.55 18.78
CA ALA A 190 -20.81 42.35 17.93
C ALA A 190 -21.44 43.51 18.71
N LEU A 191 -21.90 43.24 19.95
CA LEU A 191 -22.44 44.27 20.84
C LEU A 191 -21.38 45.31 21.19
N ALA A 192 -20.15 44.89 21.51
CA ALA A 192 -19.06 45.81 21.82
C ALA A 192 -18.72 46.71 20.63
N VAL A 193 -18.67 46.17 19.41
CA VAL A 193 -18.43 46.97 18.20
C VAL A 193 -19.55 47.98 17.96
N GLY A 194 -20.81 47.58 18.09
CA GLY A 194 -21.95 48.47 17.90
C GLY A 194 -22.08 49.56 18.96
N LEU A 195 -21.91 49.23 20.25
CA LEU A 195 -22.04 50.20 21.35
C LEU A 195 -20.88 51.20 21.40
N LEU A 196 -19.67 50.78 21.04
CA LEU A 196 -18.47 51.61 21.08
C LEU A 196 -18.17 52.29 19.73
N GLY A 197 -18.98 52.06 18.70
CA GLY A 197 -18.77 52.63 17.36
C GLY A 197 -17.44 52.22 16.72
N LEU A 198 -16.98 50.99 16.98
CA LEU A 198 -15.65 50.54 16.52
C LEU A 198 -15.61 50.24 15.02
N ASP A 199 -16.76 50.10 14.37
CA ASP A 199 -16.91 50.01 12.93
C ASP A 199 -16.44 51.30 12.24
N ALA A 200 -16.83 52.47 12.78
CA ALA A 200 -16.31 53.78 12.35
C ALA A 200 -14.80 53.91 12.64
N GLY A 201 -14.32 53.25 13.69
CA GLY A 201 -12.90 53.08 14.01
C GLY A 201 -12.15 52.09 13.09
N GLY A 202 -12.80 51.55 12.06
CA GLY A 202 -12.20 50.67 11.05
C GLY A 202 -12.28 49.17 11.36
N VAL A 203 -12.92 48.73 12.45
CA VAL A 203 -13.14 47.29 12.65
C VAL A 203 -14.05 46.75 11.55
N ARG A 204 -13.56 45.77 10.79
CA ARG A 204 -14.33 45.16 9.70
C ARG A 204 -15.44 44.27 10.24
N ILE A 205 -16.67 44.55 9.81
CA ILE A 205 -17.88 43.78 10.09
C ILE A 205 -18.38 43.07 8.82
N VAL A 206 -19.36 42.19 8.94
CA VAL A 206 -19.94 41.46 7.81
C VAL A 206 -20.64 42.40 6.81
N GLY A 207 -21.34 43.42 7.30
CA GLY A 207 -22.02 44.42 6.47
C GLY A 207 -23.41 43.98 6.00
N GLU A 208 -23.99 44.73 5.06
CA GLU A 208 -25.36 44.51 4.60
C GLU A 208 -25.55 43.13 3.96
N LEU A 209 -26.65 42.47 4.33
CA LEU A 209 -27.00 41.15 3.84
C LEU A 209 -28.17 41.25 2.86
N PRO A 210 -28.12 40.52 1.73
CA PRO A 210 -29.21 40.49 0.77
C PRO A 210 -30.46 39.93 1.42
N LYS A 211 -31.63 40.50 1.09
CA LYS A 211 -32.94 40.07 1.59
C LYS A 211 -33.69 39.36 0.47
N GLY A 212 -34.23 38.18 0.74
CA GLY A 212 -35.06 37.44 -0.23
C GLY A 212 -34.99 35.94 -0.03
N LEU A 213 -35.88 35.19 -0.65
CA LEU A 213 -35.71 33.73 -0.76
C LEU A 213 -34.85 33.42 -1.99
N PRO A 214 -34.07 32.32 -2.01
CA PRO A 214 -33.38 31.86 -3.21
C PRO A 214 -34.41 31.68 -4.34
N PRO A 215 -34.36 32.47 -5.43
CA PRO A 215 -35.30 32.34 -6.53
C PRO A 215 -34.91 31.14 -7.42
N LEU A 216 -35.89 30.63 -8.18
CA LEU A 216 -35.60 29.66 -9.25
C LEU A 216 -34.73 30.34 -10.31
N ALA A 217 -33.62 29.71 -10.65
CA ALA A 217 -32.69 30.20 -11.64
C ALA A 217 -33.29 30.12 -13.05
N GLN A 218 -33.13 31.20 -13.82
CA GLN A 218 -33.45 31.22 -15.24
C GLN A 218 -32.26 30.67 -16.02
N LEU A 219 -32.13 29.33 -16.04
CA LEU A 219 -30.99 28.64 -16.66
C LEU A 219 -31.26 28.33 -18.14
N PRO A 220 -30.32 28.64 -19.06
CA PRO A 220 -30.43 28.27 -20.47
C PRO A 220 -30.05 26.79 -20.67
N ILE A 221 -30.83 25.87 -20.09
CA ILE A 221 -30.56 24.41 -20.12
C ILE A 221 -30.55 23.80 -21.54
N THR A 222 -31.11 24.50 -22.52
CA THR A 222 -31.12 24.10 -23.93
C THR A 222 -29.92 24.63 -24.71
N ASP A 223 -29.09 25.51 -24.13
CA ASP A 223 -27.89 26.03 -24.78
C ASP A 223 -26.75 25.00 -24.72
N TRP A 224 -26.77 24.11 -25.70
CA TRP A 224 -25.76 23.07 -25.86
C TRP A 224 -24.35 23.64 -26.08
N SER A 225 -24.23 24.82 -26.69
CA SER A 225 -22.93 25.46 -26.93
C SER A 225 -22.28 25.88 -25.61
N LEU A 226 -23.05 26.49 -24.72
CA LEU A 226 -22.58 26.86 -23.38
C LEU A 226 -22.18 25.62 -22.58
N MET A 227 -22.98 24.55 -22.60
CA MET A 227 -22.67 23.30 -21.91
C MET A 227 -21.36 22.67 -22.43
N GLN A 228 -21.13 22.67 -23.76
CA GLN A 228 -19.88 22.17 -24.34
C GLN A 228 -18.66 22.97 -23.87
N LYS A 229 -18.77 24.30 -23.82
CA LYS A 229 -17.69 25.17 -23.31
C LYS A 229 -17.39 24.92 -21.83
N LEU A 230 -18.43 24.67 -21.03
CA LEU A 230 -18.31 24.41 -19.59
C LEU A 230 -17.89 22.97 -19.26
N LEU A 231 -17.92 22.03 -20.22
CA LEU A 231 -17.78 20.60 -19.98
C LEU A 231 -16.50 20.23 -19.22
N THR A 232 -15.34 20.59 -19.77
CA THR A 232 -14.03 20.25 -19.21
C THR A 232 -13.82 20.92 -17.85
N GLY A 233 -14.19 22.19 -17.72
CA GLY A 233 -14.07 22.93 -16.46
C GLY A 233 -15.00 22.38 -15.38
N SER A 234 -16.24 22.04 -15.72
CA SER A 234 -17.21 21.45 -14.80
C SER A 234 -16.76 20.07 -14.33
N LEU A 235 -16.18 19.25 -15.21
CA LEU A 235 -15.62 17.95 -14.82
C LEU A 235 -14.44 18.12 -13.85
N ALA A 236 -13.56 19.09 -14.09
CA ALA A 236 -12.45 19.41 -13.20
C ALA A 236 -12.94 19.88 -11.82
N VAL A 237 -13.90 20.82 -11.77
CA VAL A 237 -14.53 21.30 -10.52
C VAL A 237 -15.25 20.15 -9.79
N ALA A 238 -15.90 19.25 -10.53
CA ALA A 238 -16.56 18.08 -9.98
C ALA A 238 -15.57 17.15 -9.29
N ALA A 239 -14.52 16.73 -10.01
CA ALA A 239 -13.49 15.83 -9.51
C ALA A 239 -12.73 16.44 -8.32
N ILE A 240 -12.23 17.68 -8.45
CA ILE A 240 -11.44 18.34 -7.40
C ILE A 240 -12.27 18.53 -6.13
N GLY A 241 -13.52 19.00 -6.25
CA GLY A 241 -14.37 19.19 -5.08
C GLY A 241 -14.84 17.90 -4.43
N LEU A 242 -14.92 16.77 -5.17
CA LEU A 242 -15.12 15.45 -4.55
C LEU A 242 -13.90 15.02 -3.75
N VAL A 243 -12.70 15.15 -4.31
CA VAL A 243 -11.46 14.82 -3.58
C VAL A 243 -11.35 15.66 -2.31
N GLU A 244 -11.65 16.96 -2.39
CA GLU A 244 -11.69 17.87 -1.23
C GLU A 244 -12.71 17.39 -0.19
N SER A 245 -13.97 17.18 -0.59
CA SER A 245 -15.06 16.76 0.31
C SER A 245 -14.75 15.43 1.00
N MET A 246 -14.27 14.44 0.25
CA MET A 246 -13.91 13.13 0.78
C MET A 246 -12.73 13.16 1.71
N SER A 247 -11.71 13.95 1.38
CA SER A 247 -10.53 14.13 2.24
C SER A 247 -10.95 14.63 3.62
N ILE A 248 -11.85 15.62 3.65
CA ILE A 248 -12.41 16.18 4.89
C ILE A 248 -13.27 15.16 5.62
N ALA A 249 -14.20 14.51 4.93
CA ALA A 249 -15.11 13.51 5.51
C ALA A 249 -14.33 12.35 6.13
N ARG A 250 -13.30 11.84 5.44
CA ARG A 250 -12.45 10.75 5.92
C ARG A 250 -11.69 11.14 7.16
N VAL A 251 -11.11 12.34 7.17
CA VAL A 251 -10.40 12.88 8.32
C VAL A 251 -11.29 12.98 9.55
N ILE A 252 -12.53 13.45 9.39
CA ILE A 252 -13.47 13.55 10.50
C ILE A 252 -13.97 12.17 10.91
N SER A 253 -14.27 11.28 9.97
CA SER A 253 -14.69 9.89 10.25
C SER A 253 -13.63 9.13 11.06
N GLY A 254 -12.34 9.37 10.81
CA GLY A 254 -11.25 8.79 11.60
C GLY A 254 -11.21 9.28 13.05
N LYS A 255 -11.75 10.48 13.34
CA LYS A 255 -11.90 11.00 14.71
C LYS A 255 -13.20 10.53 15.37
N THR A 256 -14.28 10.32 14.61
CA THR A 256 -15.59 9.93 15.14
C THR A 256 -15.82 8.42 15.21
N GLY A 257 -15.07 7.63 14.43
CA GLY A 257 -15.34 6.21 14.21
C GLY A 257 -16.54 5.95 13.28
N GLN A 258 -17.08 6.98 12.62
CA GLN A 258 -18.20 6.84 11.68
C GLN A 258 -17.78 5.98 10.48
N GLN A 259 -18.64 5.03 10.07
CA GLN A 259 -18.46 4.34 8.80
C GLN A 259 -18.94 5.25 7.66
N LEU A 260 -18.01 5.68 6.82
CA LEU A 260 -18.29 6.56 5.69
C LEU A 260 -18.50 5.74 4.41
N ASP A 261 -19.65 5.90 3.77
CA ASP A 261 -19.88 5.44 2.40
C ASP A 261 -19.51 6.56 1.42
N SER A 262 -18.35 6.39 0.77
CA SER A 262 -17.84 7.34 -0.23
C SER A 262 -18.79 7.55 -1.41
N ASN A 263 -19.48 6.51 -1.86
CA ASN A 263 -20.37 6.59 -3.02
C ASN A 263 -21.63 7.38 -2.67
N GLN A 264 -22.19 7.13 -1.48
CA GLN A 264 -23.31 7.90 -0.97
C GLN A 264 -22.93 9.38 -0.74
N GLU A 265 -21.71 9.64 -0.28
CA GLU A 265 -21.21 11.01 -0.17
C GLU A 265 -21.15 11.70 -1.54
N PHE A 266 -20.74 11.01 -2.61
CA PHE A 266 -20.74 11.57 -3.97
C PHE A 266 -22.14 11.94 -4.43
N VAL A 267 -23.13 11.08 -4.15
CA VAL A 267 -24.55 11.33 -4.42
C VAL A 267 -25.02 12.58 -3.68
N GLY A 268 -24.73 12.71 -2.38
CA GLY A 268 -25.07 13.88 -1.58
C GLY A 268 -24.45 15.18 -2.12
N GLN A 269 -23.16 15.18 -2.44
CA GLN A 269 -22.49 16.32 -3.06
C GLN A 269 -23.04 16.65 -4.45
N GLY A 270 -23.43 15.64 -5.23
CA GLY A 270 -24.05 15.79 -6.54
C GLY A 270 -25.40 16.49 -6.46
N LEU A 271 -26.30 15.97 -5.62
CA LEU A 271 -27.61 16.57 -5.37
C LEU A 271 -27.49 17.99 -4.82
N ALA A 272 -26.55 18.23 -3.90
CA ALA A 272 -26.32 19.57 -3.34
C ALA A 272 -25.97 20.61 -4.41
N ASN A 273 -25.19 20.22 -5.42
CA ASN A 273 -24.80 21.11 -6.52
C ASN A 273 -25.92 21.30 -7.55
N ILE A 274 -26.69 20.26 -7.85
CA ILE A 274 -27.89 20.37 -8.70
C ILE A 274 -28.87 21.36 -8.08
N VAL A 275 -29.19 21.19 -6.80
CA VAL A 275 -30.12 22.09 -6.09
C VAL A 275 -29.54 23.50 -5.95
N SER A 276 -28.23 23.64 -5.68
CA SER A 276 -27.56 24.95 -5.69
C SER A 276 -27.77 25.67 -7.02
N GLY A 277 -27.52 25.01 -8.17
CA GLY A 277 -27.73 25.60 -9.50
C GLY A 277 -29.20 26.00 -9.75
N ILE A 278 -30.16 25.16 -9.36
CA ILE A 278 -31.61 25.44 -9.51
C ILE A 278 -32.05 26.68 -8.72
N PHE A 279 -31.42 26.97 -7.58
CA PHE A 279 -31.77 28.09 -6.70
C PHE A 279 -30.82 29.29 -6.83
N THR A 280 -30.28 29.52 -8.03
CA THR A 280 -29.40 30.67 -8.35
C THR A 280 -28.12 30.69 -7.50
N GLY A 281 -27.62 29.50 -7.15
CA GLY A 281 -26.31 29.29 -6.56
C GLY A 281 -25.26 28.88 -7.59
N TYR A 282 -24.07 28.58 -7.10
CA TYR A 282 -22.94 28.09 -7.88
C TYR A 282 -22.33 26.84 -7.23
N ALA A 283 -21.26 26.32 -7.83
CA ALA A 283 -20.65 25.05 -7.42
C ALA A 283 -20.10 25.09 -5.98
N CYS A 284 -20.44 24.06 -5.21
CA CYS A 284 -20.12 23.87 -3.79
C CYS A 284 -19.24 22.65 -3.55
N SER A 285 -18.50 22.63 -2.45
CA SER A 285 -17.80 21.46 -1.91
C SER A 285 -17.85 21.42 -0.38
N GLY A 286 -17.29 20.36 0.21
CA GLY A 286 -17.05 20.29 1.65
C GLY A 286 -16.05 21.35 2.10
N SER A 287 -16.35 22.05 3.20
CA SER A 287 -15.42 22.99 3.82
C SER A 287 -14.77 22.39 5.06
N PHE A 288 -13.43 22.30 5.06
CA PHE A 288 -12.70 21.74 6.20
C PHE A 288 -12.95 22.55 7.49
N THR A 289 -12.84 23.88 7.40
CA THR A 289 -13.07 24.80 8.53
C THR A 289 -14.49 24.70 9.09
N ARG A 290 -15.53 24.67 8.24
CA ARG A 290 -16.91 24.52 8.74
C ARG A 290 -17.13 23.14 9.34
N SER A 291 -16.63 22.09 8.70
CA SER A 291 -16.85 20.72 9.16
C SER A 291 -16.17 20.44 10.50
N ILE A 292 -14.96 20.96 10.74
CA ILE A 292 -14.29 20.81 12.04
C ILE A 292 -14.98 21.61 13.15
N VAL A 293 -15.45 22.82 12.85
CA VAL A 293 -16.24 23.61 13.82
C VAL A 293 -17.54 22.87 14.15
N ASN A 294 -18.15 22.20 13.16
CA ASN A 294 -19.39 21.45 13.32
C ASN A 294 -19.17 20.26 14.26
N PHE A 295 -18.09 19.50 14.01
CA PHE A 295 -17.63 18.42 14.88
C PHE A 295 -17.35 18.91 16.32
N ASN A 296 -16.56 19.97 16.47
CA ASN A 296 -16.21 20.53 17.79
C ASN A 296 -17.42 21.13 18.53
N ALA A 297 -18.45 21.57 17.81
CA ALA A 297 -19.71 22.01 18.37
C ALA A 297 -20.64 20.84 18.78
N GLY A 298 -20.20 19.60 18.57
CA GLY A 298 -20.88 18.38 19.01
C GLY A 298 -21.86 17.79 17.99
N ALA A 299 -21.70 18.09 16.69
CA ALA A 299 -22.54 17.49 15.65
C ALA A 299 -22.36 15.96 15.60
N ARG A 300 -23.48 15.24 15.67
CA ARG A 300 -23.53 13.77 15.62
C ARG A 300 -24.27 13.22 14.42
N THR A 301 -25.07 14.04 13.73
CA THR A 301 -25.86 13.65 12.56
C THR A 301 -25.85 14.76 11.52
N GLY A 302 -26.05 14.39 10.24
CA GLY A 302 -26.15 15.34 9.12
C GLY A 302 -27.22 16.43 9.28
N ILE A 303 -28.19 16.22 10.19
CA ILE A 303 -29.20 17.21 10.59
C ILE A 303 -28.56 18.50 11.13
N ALA A 304 -27.35 18.45 11.69
CA ALA A 304 -26.62 19.66 12.07
C ALA A 304 -26.35 20.59 10.87
N SER A 305 -26.02 20.03 9.70
CA SER A 305 -25.84 20.77 8.44
C SER A 305 -27.15 21.29 7.89
N VAL A 306 -28.24 20.52 8.02
CA VAL A 306 -29.59 20.99 7.66
C VAL A 306 -29.98 22.23 8.46
N PHE A 307 -29.85 22.17 9.79
CA PHE A 307 -30.11 23.34 10.64
C PHE A 307 -29.15 24.49 10.35
N ALA A 308 -27.90 24.24 9.97
CA ALA A 308 -26.98 25.30 9.56
C ALA A 308 -27.54 26.08 8.36
N GLY A 309 -27.96 25.37 7.29
CA GLY A 309 -28.57 26.02 6.12
C GLY A 309 -29.87 26.75 6.46
N LEU A 310 -30.74 26.15 7.29
CA LEU A 310 -31.97 26.81 7.77
C LEU A 310 -31.70 28.06 8.62
N PHE A 311 -30.66 28.03 9.47
CA PHE A 311 -30.29 29.21 10.25
C PHE A 311 -29.63 30.29 9.40
N VAL A 312 -28.88 29.94 8.34
CA VAL A 312 -28.40 30.93 7.36
C VAL A 312 -29.59 31.58 6.65
N LEU A 313 -30.56 30.78 6.19
CA LEU A 313 -31.79 31.27 5.58
C LEU A 313 -32.58 32.19 6.53
N PHE A 314 -32.78 31.74 7.77
CA PHE A 314 -33.45 32.55 8.80
C PHE A 314 -32.68 33.83 9.12
N ALA A 315 -31.35 33.75 9.20
CA ALA A 315 -30.52 34.91 9.47
C ALA A 315 -30.61 35.93 8.33
N MET A 316 -30.64 35.46 7.09
CA MET A 316 -30.78 36.31 5.90
C MET A 316 -32.16 37.00 5.83
N LEU A 317 -33.24 36.35 6.28
CA LEU A 317 -34.59 36.90 6.23
C LEU A 317 -34.94 37.78 7.45
N ALA A 318 -34.54 37.36 8.65
CA ALA A 318 -35.01 37.95 9.91
C ALA A 318 -33.92 38.64 10.74
N LEU A 319 -32.68 38.11 10.74
CA LEU A 319 -31.58 38.65 11.54
C LEU A 319 -30.57 39.45 10.72
N ALA A 320 -30.87 39.78 9.46
CA ALA A 320 -29.93 40.47 8.58
C ALA A 320 -29.34 41.74 9.21
N PRO A 321 -30.13 42.60 9.90
CA PRO A 321 -29.59 43.78 10.57
C PRO A 321 -28.65 43.45 11.72
N LEU A 322 -28.87 42.36 12.47
CA LEU A 322 -28.01 41.96 13.58
C LEU A 322 -26.74 41.24 13.11
N ALA A 323 -26.88 40.34 12.14
CA ALA A 323 -25.77 39.58 11.60
C ALA A 323 -24.74 40.47 10.88
N ALA A 324 -25.17 41.62 10.34
CA ALA A 324 -24.30 42.63 9.74
C ALA A 324 -23.21 43.16 10.68
N TRP A 325 -23.47 43.21 12.00
CA TRP A 325 -22.55 43.75 13.01
C TRP A 325 -21.49 42.77 13.51
N VAL A 326 -21.49 41.52 13.02
CA VAL A 326 -20.52 40.52 13.48
C VAL A 326 -19.11 40.93 13.04
N PRO A 327 -18.14 41.09 13.96
CA PRO A 327 -16.78 41.50 13.60
C PRO A 327 -15.99 40.34 13.01
N LEU A 328 -15.31 40.56 11.87
CA LEU A 328 -14.46 39.53 11.24
C LEU A 328 -13.27 39.11 12.12
N ALA A 329 -12.78 40.02 12.97
CA ALA A 329 -11.72 39.74 13.93
C ALA A 329 -12.17 38.74 15.03
N ALA A 330 -13.43 38.82 15.47
CA ALA A 330 -13.99 37.87 16.44
C ALA A 330 -14.11 36.47 15.83
N LEU A 331 -14.57 36.39 14.57
CA LEU A 331 -14.62 35.13 13.81
C LEU A 331 -13.23 34.48 13.70
N SER A 332 -12.22 35.27 13.33
CA SER A 332 -10.82 34.83 13.26
C SER A 332 -10.32 34.26 14.59
N GLY A 333 -10.67 34.91 15.71
CA GLY A 333 -10.32 34.42 17.05
C GLY A 333 -10.90 33.04 17.35
N VAL A 334 -12.19 32.81 17.05
CA VAL A 334 -12.82 31.49 17.19
C VAL A 334 -12.12 30.45 16.31
N LEU A 335 -11.83 30.80 15.05
CA LEU A 335 -11.19 29.90 14.10
C LEU A 335 -9.76 29.52 14.52
N ILE A 336 -8.97 30.47 15.03
CA ILE A 336 -7.63 30.21 15.58
C ILE A 336 -7.68 29.18 16.70
N LEU A 337 -8.63 29.30 17.63
CA LEU A 337 -8.78 28.33 18.72
C LEU A 337 -9.16 26.94 18.20
N THR A 338 -10.01 26.87 17.18
CA THR A 338 -10.39 25.59 16.56
C THR A 338 -9.24 24.95 15.78
N ALA A 339 -8.41 25.77 15.14
CA ALA A 339 -7.24 25.35 14.40
C ALA A 339 -6.17 24.74 15.31
N TYR A 340 -5.96 25.32 16.49
CA TYR A 340 -5.07 24.75 17.51
C TYR A 340 -5.51 23.34 17.95
N GLY A 341 -6.82 23.13 18.11
CA GLY A 341 -7.39 21.83 18.51
C GLY A 341 -7.27 20.72 17.46
N LEU A 342 -6.90 21.04 16.21
CA LEU A 342 -6.66 20.04 15.17
C LEU A 342 -5.33 19.30 15.34
N ILE A 343 -4.36 19.92 16.02
CA ILE A 343 -3.00 19.38 16.17
C ILE A 343 -2.97 18.43 17.37
N ASP A 344 -3.18 17.14 17.11
CA ASP A 344 -3.12 16.08 18.13
C ASP A 344 -1.69 15.62 18.39
N ARG A 345 -1.03 16.29 19.34
CA ARG A 345 0.37 16.00 19.70
C ARG A 345 0.58 14.59 20.24
N GLN A 346 -0.43 14.00 20.89
CA GLN A 346 -0.32 12.67 21.48
C GLN A 346 -0.34 11.58 20.39
N VAL A 347 -1.25 11.70 19.43
CA VAL A 347 -1.33 10.77 18.29
C VAL A 347 -0.12 10.95 17.37
N MET A 348 0.31 12.19 17.12
CA MET A 348 1.55 12.45 16.37
C MET A 348 2.77 11.81 17.03
N ALA A 349 2.91 11.91 18.36
CA ALA A 349 3.99 11.25 19.08
C ALA A 349 3.91 9.72 18.96
N ARG A 350 2.71 9.12 19.05
CA ARG A 350 2.53 7.68 18.87
C ARG A 350 2.97 7.21 17.48
N ILE A 351 2.62 7.95 16.42
CA ILE A 351 3.08 7.67 15.06
C ILE A 351 4.59 7.91 14.96
N TRP A 352 5.12 8.95 15.60
CA TRP A 352 6.54 9.25 15.61
C TRP A 352 7.40 8.12 16.21
N TYR A 353 6.87 7.39 17.18
CA TYR A 353 7.54 6.23 17.76
C TYR A 353 7.12 4.90 17.11
N SER A 354 6.20 4.90 16.13
CA SER A 354 5.79 3.69 15.38
C SER A 354 6.77 3.35 14.25
N GLY A 355 6.36 2.55 13.25
CA GLY A 355 7.21 2.14 12.13
C GLY A 355 7.68 3.31 11.23
N HIS A 356 8.81 3.12 10.55
CA HIS A 356 9.43 4.15 9.71
C HIS A 356 8.51 4.62 8.57
N GLY A 357 7.67 3.73 8.02
CA GLY A 357 6.70 4.05 6.97
C GLY A 357 5.66 5.07 7.41
N ASP A 358 4.99 4.82 8.54
CA ASP A 358 3.93 5.70 9.05
C ASP A 358 4.46 7.09 9.41
N ARG A 359 5.68 7.17 9.98
CA ARG A 359 6.35 8.44 10.25
C ARG A 359 6.57 9.25 8.98
N ALA A 360 7.14 8.62 7.94
CA ALA A 360 7.39 9.27 6.66
C ALA A 360 6.08 9.75 6.02
N ILE A 361 5.04 8.91 6.03
CA ILE A 361 3.72 9.26 5.50
C ILE A 361 3.13 10.49 6.23
N MET A 362 3.18 10.50 7.56
CA MET A 362 2.67 11.64 8.35
C MET A 362 3.43 12.93 8.05
N VAL A 363 4.77 12.89 8.04
CA VAL A 363 5.62 14.08 7.80
C VAL A 363 5.43 14.61 6.38
N VAL A 364 5.49 13.74 5.37
CA VAL A 364 5.29 14.13 3.97
C VAL A 364 3.90 14.72 3.78
N THR A 365 2.86 14.11 4.35
CA THR A 365 1.50 14.65 4.26
C THR A 365 1.38 16.02 4.94
N LEU A 366 1.99 16.20 6.12
CA LEU A 366 2.01 17.48 6.81
C LEU A 366 2.68 18.55 5.95
N LEU A 367 3.89 18.29 5.44
CA LEU A 367 4.62 19.22 4.59
C LEU A 367 3.87 19.52 3.29
N ALA A 368 3.32 18.49 2.64
CA ALA A 368 2.49 18.64 1.45
C ALA A 368 1.26 19.53 1.72
N THR A 369 0.65 19.43 2.90
CA THR A 369 -0.51 20.27 3.28
C THR A 369 -0.13 21.75 3.45
N LEU A 370 1.12 22.05 3.78
CA LEU A 370 1.60 23.43 3.94
C LEU A 370 1.97 24.09 2.61
N VAL A 371 2.32 23.30 1.58
CA VAL A 371 2.84 23.83 0.30
C VAL A 371 1.96 23.54 -0.91
N LEU A 372 1.10 22.52 -0.84
CA LEU A 372 0.15 22.15 -1.90
C LEU A 372 -1.29 22.45 -1.48
N PRO A 373 -2.22 22.61 -2.43
CA PRO A 373 -3.65 22.64 -2.13
C PRO A 373 -4.09 21.37 -1.37
N LEU A 374 -5.06 21.52 -0.46
CA LEU A 374 -5.47 20.49 0.51
C LEU A 374 -5.74 19.12 -0.12
N GLN A 375 -6.45 19.08 -1.25
CA GLN A 375 -6.78 17.85 -1.96
C GLN A 375 -5.54 17.10 -2.47
N PHE A 376 -4.52 17.80 -2.96
CA PHE A 376 -3.30 17.19 -3.47
C PHE A 376 -2.41 16.69 -2.34
N ALA A 377 -2.44 17.35 -1.19
CA ALA A 377 -1.73 16.91 0.00
C ALA A 377 -2.24 15.54 0.49
N VAL A 378 -3.56 15.35 0.55
CA VAL A 378 -4.15 14.06 0.92
C VAL A 378 -3.88 12.99 -0.13
N LEU A 379 -4.02 13.30 -1.42
CA LEU A 379 -3.69 12.36 -2.50
C LEU A 379 -2.22 11.91 -2.45
N THR A 380 -1.30 12.83 -2.14
CA THR A 380 0.13 12.51 -1.97
C THR A 380 0.32 11.54 -0.81
N GLY A 381 -0.35 11.77 0.32
CA GLY A 381 -0.34 10.87 1.46
C GLY A 381 -0.90 9.48 1.14
N ILE A 382 -2.03 9.41 0.42
CA ILE A 382 -2.63 8.14 -0.04
C ILE A 382 -1.66 7.40 -0.97
N ALA A 383 -1.11 8.09 -1.97
CA ALA A 383 -0.18 7.50 -2.93
C ALA A 383 1.05 6.94 -2.22
N LEU A 384 1.64 7.67 -1.27
CA LEU A 384 2.77 7.20 -0.49
C LEU A 384 2.40 6.00 0.40
N SER A 385 1.20 6.00 0.99
CA SER A 385 0.69 4.85 1.75
C SER A 385 0.51 3.61 0.88
N LEU A 386 0.00 3.77 -0.34
CA LEU A 386 -0.16 2.69 -1.31
C LEU A 386 1.20 2.17 -1.78
N ILE A 387 2.14 3.05 -2.13
CA ILE A 387 3.50 2.68 -2.51
C ILE A 387 4.20 1.92 -1.37
N TYR A 388 4.06 2.39 -0.13
CA TYR A 388 4.63 1.72 1.04
C TYR A 388 4.01 0.33 1.26
N TYR A 389 2.68 0.20 1.13
CA TYR A 389 1.98 -1.07 1.19
C TYR A 389 2.46 -2.03 0.09
N LEU A 390 2.51 -1.56 -1.16
CA LEU A 390 2.98 -2.34 -2.31
C LEU A 390 4.42 -2.80 -2.13
N LYS A 391 5.31 -1.91 -1.65
CA LYS A 391 6.70 -2.28 -1.34
C LYS A 391 6.77 -3.40 -0.31
N ARG A 392 5.93 -3.33 0.73
CA ARG A 392 5.89 -4.33 1.79
C ARG A 392 5.37 -5.68 1.29
N THR A 393 4.38 -5.70 0.40
CA THR A 393 3.83 -6.94 -0.18
C THR A 393 4.69 -7.50 -1.30
N SER A 394 5.44 -6.67 -2.03
CA SER A 394 6.36 -7.09 -3.11
C SER A 394 7.64 -7.75 -2.60
N THR A 395 7.97 -7.60 -1.32
CA THR A 395 9.13 -8.25 -0.69
C THR A 395 8.67 -9.17 0.45
N PRO A 396 7.92 -10.25 0.14
CA PRO A 396 7.52 -11.22 1.15
C PRO A 396 8.75 -11.90 1.74
N GLN A 397 8.64 -12.37 2.98
CA GLN A 397 9.78 -13.06 3.60
C GLN A 397 9.90 -14.46 3.01
N VAL A 398 11.03 -14.73 2.36
CA VAL A 398 11.39 -16.05 1.85
C VAL A 398 12.60 -16.52 2.64
N ARG A 399 12.40 -17.52 3.50
CA ARG A 399 13.42 -17.91 4.47
C ARG A 399 13.59 -19.42 4.56
N PRO A 400 14.84 -19.92 4.67
CA PRO A 400 15.08 -21.32 4.95
C PRO A 400 14.64 -21.64 6.38
N VAL A 401 13.98 -22.77 6.58
CA VAL A 401 13.49 -23.21 7.89
C VAL A 401 14.00 -24.60 8.22
N LEU A 402 14.16 -24.88 9.50
CA LEU A 402 14.62 -26.17 10.02
C LEU A 402 13.65 -26.66 11.09
N PRO A 403 13.53 -27.99 11.29
CA PRO A 403 12.78 -28.51 12.41
C PRO A 403 13.28 -27.92 13.75
N ASP A 404 12.34 -27.67 14.66
CA ASP A 404 12.64 -27.40 16.06
C ASP A 404 13.25 -28.64 16.74
N ASP A 405 13.75 -28.48 17.97
CA ASP A 405 14.40 -29.60 18.68
C ASP A 405 13.43 -30.76 18.99
N SER A 406 12.11 -30.51 18.91
CA SER A 406 11.07 -31.54 19.04
C SER A 406 10.71 -32.25 17.72
N PHE A 407 11.25 -31.78 16.59
CA PHE A 407 10.96 -32.23 15.23
C PHE A 407 9.47 -32.16 14.84
N ARG A 408 8.69 -31.27 15.46
CA ARG A 408 7.25 -31.11 15.19
C ARG A 408 6.92 -29.85 14.42
N HIS A 409 7.73 -28.81 14.61
CA HIS A 409 7.53 -27.51 13.98
C HIS A 409 8.75 -27.13 13.18
N PHE A 410 8.57 -26.27 12.19
CA PHE A 410 9.66 -25.67 11.45
C PHE A 410 9.80 -24.22 11.88
N GLU A 411 11.02 -23.83 12.20
CA GLU A 411 11.35 -22.49 12.66
C GLU A 411 12.49 -21.91 11.84
N TYR A 412 12.53 -20.59 11.75
CA TYR A 412 13.64 -19.88 11.14
C TYR A 412 14.84 -19.89 12.09
N GLN A 413 15.86 -20.66 11.73
CA GLN A 413 17.06 -20.88 12.54
C GLN A 413 18.31 -20.58 11.70
N PRO A 414 18.68 -19.30 11.52
CA PRO A 414 19.74 -18.90 10.58
C PRO A 414 21.14 -19.40 10.97
N ASP A 415 21.36 -19.63 12.27
CA ASP A 415 22.67 -20.04 12.80
C ASP A 415 22.88 -21.56 12.79
N LYS A 416 21.82 -22.35 12.54
CA LYS A 416 21.92 -23.81 12.46
C LYS A 416 22.29 -24.24 11.03
N PRO A 417 23.23 -25.19 10.88
CA PRO A 417 23.57 -25.70 9.56
C PRO A 417 22.38 -26.45 8.94
N GLN A 418 22.21 -26.31 7.62
CA GLN A 418 21.13 -26.92 6.87
C GLN A 418 21.54 -28.30 6.30
N CYS A 419 20.56 -29.11 5.88
CA CYS A 419 20.84 -30.34 5.14
C CYS A 419 21.56 -30.02 3.82
N THR A 420 22.58 -30.80 3.46
CA THR A 420 23.33 -30.62 2.22
C THR A 420 22.53 -30.99 0.98
N GLN A 421 21.52 -31.86 1.08
CA GLN A 421 20.75 -32.36 -0.08
C GLN A 421 19.38 -31.70 -0.24
N LEU A 422 18.75 -31.28 0.86
CA LEU A 422 17.38 -30.76 0.88
C LEU A 422 17.35 -29.35 1.49
N GLY A 423 16.92 -28.38 0.69
CA GLY A 423 16.52 -27.07 1.18
C GLY A 423 15.04 -27.08 1.55
N ILE A 424 14.68 -26.49 2.70
CA ILE A 424 13.28 -26.27 3.08
C ILE A 424 13.05 -24.78 3.20
N ILE A 425 12.24 -24.21 2.32
CA ILE A 425 12.01 -22.77 2.24
C ILE A 425 10.54 -22.48 2.52
N GLU A 426 10.30 -21.51 3.39
CA GLU A 426 8.98 -21.00 3.72
C GLU A 426 8.74 -19.66 3.02
N ILE A 427 7.61 -19.55 2.31
CA ILE A 427 7.17 -18.31 1.65
C ILE A 427 6.08 -17.67 2.50
N LEU A 428 6.41 -16.55 3.16
CA LEU A 428 5.51 -15.78 4.01
C LEU A 428 4.95 -14.57 3.25
N GLY A 429 3.80 -14.76 2.60
CA GLY A 429 3.07 -13.73 1.86
C GLY A 429 2.49 -14.27 0.56
N ASP A 430 1.88 -13.38 -0.22
CA ASP A 430 1.24 -13.73 -1.49
C ASP A 430 2.26 -13.88 -2.63
N LEU A 431 1.94 -14.76 -3.57
CA LEU A 431 2.75 -15.07 -4.74
C LEU A 431 2.11 -14.44 -5.98
N TYR A 432 2.38 -13.17 -6.22
CA TYR A 432 1.78 -12.40 -7.31
C TYR A 432 2.85 -11.63 -8.11
N PHE A 433 2.47 -11.01 -9.24
CA PHE A 433 3.38 -10.31 -10.15
C PHE A 433 4.36 -9.33 -9.49
N GLY A 434 3.97 -8.73 -8.36
CA GLY A 434 4.82 -7.80 -7.62
C GLY A 434 5.89 -8.48 -6.75
N ALA A 435 5.69 -9.75 -6.37
CA ALA A 435 6.53 -10.49 -5.45
C ALA A 435 7.42 -11.55 -6.11
N THR A 436 7.07 -12.01 -7.32
CA THR A 436 7.75 -13.12 -8.02
C THR A 436 9.26 -12.94 -8.12
N ASN A 437 9.73 -11.78 -8.57
CA ASN A 437 11.15 -11.49 -8.73
C ASN A 437 11.93 -11.65 -7.42
N HIS A 438 11.38 -11.11 -6.32
CA HIS A 438 12.03 -11.20 -5.01
C HIS A 438 12.08 -12.64 -4.49
N ILE A 439 11.02 -13.43 -4.74
CA ILE A 439 10.95 -14.83 -4.33
C ILE A 439 11.96 -15.67 -5.12
N GLU A 440 12.00 -15.54 -6.45
CA GLU A 440 12.97 -16.23 -7.28
C GLU A 440 14.41 -15.88 -6.91
N GLU A 441 14.71 -14.60 -6.71
CA GLU A 441 16.05 -14.13 -6.31
C GLU A 441 16.43 -14.66 -4.92
N SER A 442 15.50 -14.71 -3.97
CA SER A 442 15.75 -15.26 -2.63
C SER A 442 16.02 -16.76 -2.66
N ILE A 443 15.27 -17.52 -3.46
CA ILE A 443 15.49 -18.97 -3.64
C ILE A 443 16.82 -19.22 -4.36
N ARG A 444 17.11 -18.45 -5.41
CA ARG A 444 18.38 -18.52 -6.14
C ARG A 444 19.56 -18.23 -5.22
N ALA A 445 19.48 -17.17 -4.41
CA ALA A 445 20.51 -16.85 -3.43
C ALA A 445 20.69 -17.94 -2.37
N ASN A 446 19.62 -18.65 -1.97
CA ASN A 446 19.74 -19.80 -1.08
C ASN A 446 20.46 -20.98 -1.76
N LEU A 447 20.12 -21.24 -3.02
CA LEU A 447 20.76 -22.29 -3.84
C LEU A 447 22.24 -21.99 -4.11
N GLU A 448 22.61 -20.74 -4.34
CA GLU A 448 24.01 -20.31 -4.50
C GLU A 448 24.84 -20.52 -3.22
N ARG A 449 24.24 -20.31 -2.04
CA ARG A 449 24.89 -20.59 -0.75
C ARG A 449 24.99 -22.08 -0.44
N ASN A 450 24.11 -22.90 -1.02
CA ASN A 450 24.02 -24.34 -0.77
C ASN A 450 23.96 -25.11 -2.10
N PRO A 451 25.05 -25.13 -2.90
CA PRO A 451 25.03 -25.67 -4.26
C PRO A 451 24.71 -27.18 -4.34
N ASP A 452 24.96 -27.93 -3.27
CA ASP A 452 24.66 -29.36 -3.17
C ASP A 452 23.17 -29.66 -2.91
N GLN A 453 22.36 -28.65 -2.53
CA GLN A 453 20.92 -28.81 -2.28
C GLN A 453 20.17 -28.99 -3.60
N ARG A 454 20.08 -30.24 -4.05
CA ARG A 454 19.35 -30.61 -5.28
C ARG A 454 17.85 -30.70 -5.09
N TYR A 455 17.36 -30.85 -3.87
CA TYR A 455 15.93 -30.92 -3.61
C TYR A 455 15.45 -29.71 -2.84
N LEU A 456 14.26 -29.23 -3.18
CA LEU A 456 13.62 -28.11 -2.51
C LEU A 456 12.23 -28.50 -2.03
N LEU A 457 11.95 -28.31 -0.75
CA LEU A 457 10.60 -28.37 -0.19
C LEU A 457 10.10 -26.95 0.08
N LEU A 458 9.11 -26.49 -0.68
CA LEU A 458 8.45 -25.21 -0.50
C LEU A 458 7.24 -25.35 0.43
N ARG A 459 7.26 -24.60 1.54
CA ARG A 459 6.14 -24.51 2.48
C ARG A 459 5.29 -23.29 2.11
N MET A 460 4.06 -23.54 1.64
CA MET A 460 3.17 -22.50 1.08
C MET A 460 1.95 -22.17 1.96
N HIS A 461 1.96 -22.56 3.24
CA HIS A 461 0.82 -22.41 4.16
C HIS A 461 0.29 -20.96 4.34
N THR A 462 1.14 -19.96 4.11
CA THR A 462 0.82 -18.53 4.22
C THR A 462 0.57 -17.87 2.86
N VAL A 463 0.68 -18.61 1.76
CA VAL A 463 0.37 -18.11 0.42
C VAL A 463 -1.13 -18.22 0.22
N GLU A 464 -1.86 -17.13 0.40
CA GLU A 464 -3.31 -17.10 0.19
C GLU A 464 -3.65 -16.83 -1.27
N ASN A 465 -2.99 -15.84 -1.86
CA ASN A 465 -3.17 -15.48 -3.26
C ASN A 465 -1.98 -15.91 -4.11
N CYS A 466 -2.30 -16.54 -5.24
CA CYS A 466 -1.36 -16.81 -6.32
C CYS A 466 -1.98 -16.26 -7.60
N ASP A 467 -1.20 -15.58 -8.44
CA ASP A 467 -1.62 -15.19 -9.79
C ASP A 467 -0.83 -15.97 -10.86
N ILE A 468 -1.10 -15.69 -12.14
CA ILE A 468 -0.42 -16.38 -13.25
C ILE A 468 1.08 -16.11 -13.28
N SER A 469 1.52 -14.91 -12.89
CA SER A 469 2.94 -14.60 -12.76
C SER A 469 3.58 -15.43 -11.64
N GLY A 470 2.84 -15.63 -10.55
CA GLY A 470 3.19 -16.55 -9.48
C GLY A 470 3.41 -17.98 -9.95
N ILE A 471 2.50 -18.50 -10.77
CA ILE A 471 2.63 -19.83 -11.39
C ILE A 471 3.89 -19.91 -12.27
N ASN A 472 4.10 -18.92 -13.15
CA ASN A 472 5.29 -18.88 -14.02
C ASN A 472 6.59 -18.85 -13.20
N ALA A 473 6.59 -18.17 -12.04
CA ALA A 473 7.74 -18.16 -11.14
C ALA A 473 7.99 -19.53 -10.51
N LEU A 474 6.93 -20.25 -10.11
CA LEU A 474 7.07 -21.64 -9.63
C LEU A 474 7.61 -22.56 -10.73
N GLU A 475 7.12 -22.44 -11.97
CA GLU A 475 7.66 -23.20 -13.11
C GLU A 475 9.14 -22.90 -13.35
N SER A 476 9.54 -21.64 -13.23
CA SER A 476 10.94 -21.20 -13.33
C SER A 476 11.81 -21.83 -12.23
N ILE A 477 11.32 -21.86 -10.99
CA ILE A 477 11.99 -22.51 -9.86
C ILE A 477 12.10 -24.02 -10.11
N VAL A 478 11.01 -24.69 -10.49
CA VAL A 478 10.98 -26.13 -10.80
C VAL A 478 11.98 -26.47 -11.89
N ARG A 479 11.99 -25.72 -13.00
CA ARG A 479 12.94 -25.90 -14.10
C ARG A 479 14.39 -25.75 -13.61
N THR A 480 14.68 -24.73 -12.82
CA THR A 480 16.03 -24.47 -12.28
C THR A 480 16.56 -25.65 -11.45
N TYR A 481 15.71 -26.28 -10.64
CA TYR A 481 16.10 -27.45 -9.85
C TYR A 481 16.19 -28.72 -10.70
N ARG A 482 15.25 -28.95 -11.64
CA ARG A 482 15.26 -30.12 -12.54
C ARG A 482 16.47 -30.13 -13.49
N GLU A 483 16.92 -28.97 -13.96
CA GLU A 483 18.14 -28.82 -14.76
C GLU A 483 19.42 -29.26 -14.02
N ARG A 484 19.39 -29.36 -12.68
CA ARG A 484 20.50 -29.80 -11.82
C ARG A 484 20.36 -31.24 -11.32
N ASP A 485 19.55 -32.06 -11.99
CA ASP A 485 19.07 -33.38 -11.57
C ASP A 485 18.43 -33.36 -10.16
N GLY A 486 17.76 -32.26 -9.85
CA GLY A 486 17.01 -32.04 -8.64
C GLY A 486 15.51 -32.10 -8.87
N ASP A 487 14.73 -31.76 -7.84
CA ASP A 487 13.29 -31.55 -8.01
C ASP A 487 12.71 -30.67 -6.88
N VAL A 488 11.48 -30.19 -7.08
CA VAL A 488 10.77 -29.31 -6.14
C VAL A 488 9.51 -29.99 -5.64
N TYR A 489 9.26 -29.88 -4.34
CA TYR A 489 8.10 -30.44 -3.65
C TYR A 489 7.36 -29.34 -2.92
N LEU A 490 6.04 -29.43 -2.87
CA LEU A 490 5.17 -28.46 -2.21
C LEU A 490 4.48 -29.10 -1.01
N VAL A 491 4.28 -28.31 0.05
CA VAL A 491 3.53 -28.75 1.23
C VAL A 491 2.67 -27.61 1.78
N ARG A 492 1.50 -27.96 2.32
CA ARG A 492 0.49 -27.03 2.84
C ARG A 492 0.10 -25.93 1.83
N VAL A 493 -0.23 -26.31 0.59
CA VAL A 493 -0.75 -25.37 -0.40
C VAL A 493 -2.21 -25.03 -0.07
N ASN A 494 -2.54 -23.75 0.07
CA ASN A 494 -3.91 -23.31 0.32
C ASN A 494 -4.83 -23.53 -0.89
N GLN A 495 -6.14 -23.68 -0.64
CA GLN A 495 -7.14 -23.99 -1.69
C GLN A 495 -7.18 -22.99 -2.86
N PRO A 496 -7.12 -21.66 -2.67
CA PRO A 496 -7.14 -20.73 -3.79
C PRO A 496 -5.92 -20.89 -4.72
N ALA A 497 -4.73 -21.07 -4.13
CA ALA A 497 -3.50 -21.31 -4.89
C ALA A 497 -3.55 -22.67 -5.62
N LEU A 498 -4.01 -23.73 -4.94
CA LEU A 498 -4.15 -25.06 -5.53
C LEU A 498 -5.17 -25.08 -6.69
N TYR A 499 -6.28 -24.35 -6.55
CA TYR A 499 -7.25 -24.19 -7.63
C TYR A 499 -6.60 -23.58 -8.86
N LEU A 500 -5.84 -22.49 -8.70
CA LEU A 500 -5.13 -21.87 -9.81
C LEU A 500 -4.14 -22.86 -10.45
N MET A 501 -3.32 -23.53 -9.64
CA MET A 501 -2.34 -24.52 -10.10
C MET A 501 -2.96 -25.63 -10.97
N ARG A 502 -4.17 -26.10 -10.62
CA ARG A 502 -4.91 -27.09 -11.43
C ARG A 502 -5.42 -26.48 -12.74
N THR A 503 -6.00 -25.29 -12.67
CA THR A 503 -6.56 -24.65 -13.87
C THR A 503 -5.51 -24.21 -14.89
N THR A 504 -4.29 -23.90 -14.44
CA THR A 504 -3.18 -23.50 -15.32
C THR A 504 -2.35 -24.67 -15.83
N GLY A 505 -2.58 -25.90 -15.35
CA GLY A 505 -1.80 -27.08 -15.70
C GLY A 505 -0.50 -27.25 -14.89
N PHE A 506 -0.25 -26.37 -13.90
CA PHE A 506 0.95 -26.46 -13.06
C PHE A 506 0.94 -27.71 -12.18
N TYR A 507 -0.25 -28.11 -11.70
CA TYR A 507 -0.41 -29.32 -10.88
C TYR A 507 0.06 -30.56 -11.64
N GLU A 508 -0.32 -30.67 -12.91
CA GLU A 508 0.08 -31.76 -13.81
C GLU A 508 1.56 -31.65 -14.22
N TYR A 509 2.05 -30.43 -14.44
CA TYR A 509 3.47 -30.18 -14.77
C TYR A 509 4.42 -30.57 -13.63
N LEU A 510 4.04 -30.28 -12.39
CA LEU A 510 4.82 -30.64 -11.22
C LEU A 510 4.71 -32.16 -10.96
N GLY A 511 3.49 -32.70 -10.98
CA GLY A 511 3.17 -34.09 -10.67
C GLY A 511 2.43 -34.22 -9.34
N ALA A 512 1.48 -35.14 -9.26
CA ALA A 512 0.65 -35.33 -8.06
C ALA A 512 1.48 -35.78 -6.83
N ASP A 513 2.53 -36.57 -7.07
CA ASP A 513 3.43 -37.10 -6.03
C ASP A 513 4.34 -36.03 -5.39
N HIS A 514 4.34 -34.81 -5.95
CA HIS A 514 5.15 -33.69 -5.46
C HIS A 514 4.39 -32.77 -4.50
N PHE A 515 3.08 -33.00 -4.31
CA PHE A 515 2.26 -32.33 -3.31
C PHE A 515 2.18 -33.22 -2.07
N LEU A 516 3.02 -32.94 -1.09
CA LEU A 516 3.22 -33.82 0.06
C LEU A 516 2.27 -33.50 1.21
N ASP A 517 1.90 -34.54 1.96
CA ASP A 517 1.25 -34.39 3.26
C ASP A 517 2.25 -33.80 4.27
N PRO A 518 1.88 -32.77 5.05
CA PRO A 518 2.79 -32.14 6.01
C PRO A 518 3.40 -33.07 7.04
N ASP A 519 2.70 -34.13 7.45
CA ASP A 519 3.17 -35.02 8.50
C ASP A 519 4.16 -36.07 7.95
N GLU A 520 4.08 -36.38 6.66
CA GLU A 520 4.93 -37.38 6.01
C GLU A 520 5.96 -36.78 5.05
N ALA A 521 5.94 -35.46 4.80
CA ALA A 521 6.75 -34.82 3.76
C ALA A 521 8.26 -35.11 3.91
N ILE A 522 8.81 -34.95 5.12
CA ILE A 522 10.24 -35.19 5.35
C ILE A 522 10.57 -36.67 5.21
N SER A 523 9.76 -37.55 5.79
CA SER A 523 9.98 -39.00 5.70
C SER A 523 9.90 -39.48 4.26
N HIS A 524 8.93 -38.99 3.48
CA HIS A 524 8.82 -39.28 2.05
C HIS A 524 10.10 -38.88 1.30
N LEU A 525 10.53 -37.63 1.47
CA LEU A 525 11.73 -37.12 0.81
C LEU A 525 12.97 -37.91 1.23
N PHE A 526 13.12 -38.18 2.53
CA PHE A 526 14.28 -38.86 3.07
C PHE A 526 14.41 -40.30 2.57
N TYR A 527 13.31 -41.07 2.53
CA TYR A 527 13.37 -42.49 2.15
C TYR A 527 13.28 -42.73 0.65
N ARG A 528 12.69 -41.82 -0.14
CA ARG A 528 12.43 -42.04 -1.57
C ARG A 528 13.24 -41.17 -2.51
N VAL A 529 13.68 -39.99 -2.07
CA VAL A 529 14.22 -38.95 -2.95
C VAL A 529 15.70 -38.67 -2.64
N ILE A 530 16.03 -38.50 -1.36
CA ILE A 530 17.38 -38.17 -0.90
C ILE A 530 18.29 -39.41 -1.01
N ASP A 531 19.55 -39.20 -1.41
CA ASP A 531 20.54 -40.28 -1.48
C ASP A 531 21.09 -40.63 -0.08
N PRO A 532 20.80 -41.83 0.45
CA PRO A 532 21.29 -42.23 1.77
C PRO A 532 22.81 -42.33 1.86
N ALA A 533 23.53 -42.54 0.74
CA ALA A 533 24.99 -42.56 0.75
C ALA A 533 25.55 -41.18 1.10
N ILE A 534 25.02 -40.11 0.50
CA ILE A 534 25.42 -38.74 0.82
C ILE A 534 25.08 -38.42 2.28
N CYS A 535 23.91 -38.83 2.77
CA CYS A 535 23.52 -38.65 4.18
C CYS A 535 24.47 -39.31 5.19
N VAL A 536 25.00 -40.48 4.86
CA VAL A 536 25.89 -41.29 5.74
C VAL A 536 27.34 -40.83 5.63
N TYR A 537 27.81 -40.50 4.43
CA TYR A 537 29.24 -40.36 4.13
C TYR A 537 29.70 -38.93 3.83
N GLU A 538 28.80 -38.03 3.41
CA GLU A 538 29.14 -36.69 2.94
C GLU A 538 28.45 -35.57 3.75
N CYS A 539 27.32 -35.85 4.41
CA CYS A 539 26.55 -34.86 5.16
C CYS A 539 26.97 -34.79 6.63
N PRO A 540 27.60 -33.70 7.11
CA PRO A 540 27.96 -33.56 8.52
C PRO A 540 26.75 -33.20 9.42
N VAL A 541 25.60 -32.83 8.83
CA VAL A 541 24.50 -32.15 9.54
C VAL A 541 23.34 -33.08 9.87
N ARG A 542 22.90 -33.14 11.13
CA ARG A 542 21.71 -33.88 11.55
C ARG A 542 20.49 -32.96 11.62
N ALA A 543 19.93 -32.62 10.47
CA ALA A 543 18.83 -31.66 10.37
C ALA A 543 17.44 -32.23 10.71
N PHE A 544 17.21 -33.53 10.46
CA PHE A 544 15.89 -34.17 10.56
C PHE A 544 15.87 -35.31 11.59
N ILE A 545 14.68 -35.74 12.00
CA ILE A 545 14.51 -36.88 12.92
C ILE A 545 15.06 -38.17 12.30
N GLU A 546 14.81 -38.37 11.00
CA GLU A 546 15.27 -39.53 10.22
C GLU A 546 16.80 -39.58 10.10
N CYS A 547 17.47 -38.43 10.29
CA CYS A 547 18.92 -38.35 10.27
C CYS A 547 19.58 -38.71 11.61
N GLN A 548 18.85 -38.78 12.72
CA GLN A 548 19.47 -38.90 14.06
C GLN A 548 20.16 -40.24 14.27
N ASP A 549 19.55 -41.32 13.79
CA ASP A 549 20.07 -42.69 13.97
C ASP A 549 20.98 -43.14 12.83
N LEU A 550 21.21 -42.30 11.81
CA LEU A 550 22.12 -42.65 10.73
C LEU A 550 23.58 -42.76 11.25
N PRO A 551 24.31 -43.83 10.86
CA PRO A 551 25.72 -44.01 11.20
C PRO A 551 26.56 -43.06 10.36
N LYS A 552 26.64 -41.79 10.74
CA LYS A 552 27.42 -40.79 10.01
C LYS A 552 28.90 -41.12 10.12
N GLN A 553 29.48 -41.58 9.02
CA GLN A 553 30.89 -41.86 8.86
C GLN A 553 31.49 -40.74 8.01
N THR A 554 31.61 -39.55 8.61
CA THR A 554 32.45 -38.49 8.03
C THR A 554 33.88 -38.99 8.11
N TYR A 555 34.47 -39.36 6.97
CA TYR A 555 35.76 -40.03 6.91
C TYR A 555 36.84 -39.26 7.70
N PRO A 556 37.65 -39.96 8.53
CA PRO A 556 38.66 -39.34 9.38
C PRO A 556 39.88 -38.79 8.63
N HIS A 557 39.91 -38.92 7.30
CA HIS A 557 40.81 -38.18 6.44
C HIS A 557 39.98 -37.25 5.57
N GLU A 558 40.25 -35.95 5.66
CA GLU A 558 40.04 -35.04 4.53
C GLU A 558 40.80 -35.63 3.34
N VAL A 559 40.18 -36.54 2.59
CA VAL A 559 40.49 -36.65 1.18
C VAL A 559 39.95 -35.33 0.62
N ARG A 560 40.80 -34.30 0.61
CA ARG A 560 40.49 -33.08 -0.11
C ARG A 560 40.37 -33.47 -1.57
N PHE A 561 39.15 -33.59 -2.02
CA PHE A 561 38.83 -33.67 -3.42
C PHE A 561 38.95 -32.23 -3.93
N ASP A 562 40.03 -31.90 -4.65
CA ASP A 562 40.07 -30.62 -5.36
C ASP A 562 38.87 -30.56 -6.31
N ALA A 563 38.04 -29.54 -6.12
CA ALA A 563 36.67 -29.46 -6.58
C ALA A 563 36.51 -29.19 -8.10
N ASP A 564 37.55 -29.44 -8.91
CA ASP A 564 37.66 -28.87 -10.25
C ASP A 564 37.85 -29.91 -11.36
N ILE A 565 37.24 -31.09 -11.21
CA ILE A 565 37.17 -32.06 -12.32
C ILE A 565 35.74 -32.06 -12.84
N SER A 566 35.53 -31.39 -13.98
CA SER A 566 34.27 -31.46 -14.69
C SER A 566 33.97 -32.92 -15.02
N PRO A 567 32.71 -33.39 -14.90
CA PRO A 567 32.30 -34.70 -15.42
C PRO A 567 32.70 -34.94 -16.89
N ASP A 568 32.94 -33.87 -17.64
CA ASP A 568 33.37 -33.88 -19.04
C ASP A 568 34.86 -34.17 -19.23
N ASP A 569 35.70 -33.98 -18.20
CA ASP A 569 37.16 -34.16 -18.30
C ASP A 569 37.61 -35.62 -18.06
N VAL A 570 36.70 -36.47 -17.57
CA VAL A 570 36.97 -37.87 -17.31
C VAL A 570 36.58 -38.71 -18.54
N PRO A 571 37.52 -39.47 -19.14
CA PRO A 571 37.19 -40.37 -20.26
C PRO A 571 36.03 -41.29 -19.92
N ALA A 572 35.00 -41.31 -20.75
CA ALA A 572 33.78 -42.05 -20.50
C ALA A 572 33.47 -43.03 -21.64
N VAL A 573 32.83 -44.15 -21.30
CA VAL A 573 32.34 -45.15 -22.25
C VAL A 573 30.82 -45.29 -22.10
N GLY A 574 30.11 -45.44 -23.21
CA GLY A 574 28.66 -45.72 -23.20
C GLY A 574 28.35 -47.18 -22.86
N ALA A 575 27.14 -47.47 -22.39
CA ALA A 575 26.77 -48.80 -21.92
C ALA A 575 26.88 -49.89 -23.01
N GLN A 576 26.39 -49.64 -24.22
CA GLN A 576 26.46 -50.60 -25.34
C GLN A 576 27.87 -50.77 -25.90
N ALA A 577 28.66 -49.70 -25.91
CA ALA A 577 30.06 -49.75 -26.31
C ALA A 577 30.84 -50.63 -25.32
N LEU A 578 30.67 -50.40 -24.01
CA LEU A 578 31.27 -51.23 -22.97
C LEU A 578 30.82 -52.68 -23.04
N TRP A 579 29.54 -52.92 -23.32
CA TRP A 579 29.02 -54.29 -23.51
C TRP A 579 29.69 -55.03 -24.67
N SER A 580 30.05 -54.31 -25.74
CA SER A 580 30.78 -54.88 -26.88
C SER A 580 32.24 -55.17 -26.51
N GLU A 581 32.91 -54.22 -25.83
CA GLU A 581 34.30 -54.35 -25.36
C GLU A 581 34.48 -55.54 -24.39
N LEU A 582 33.48 -55.84 -23.56
CA LEU A 582 33.52 -56.99 -22.63
C LEU A 582 33.58 -58.36 -23.33
N ARG A 583 33.35 -58.43 -24.64
CA ARG A 583 33.39 -59.67 -25.45
C ARG A 583 34.64 -59.80 -26.30
N GLU A 584 35.56 -58.83 -26.23
CA GLU A 584 36.84 -58.89 -26.93
C GLU A 584 37.82 -59.85 -26.22
N GLU A 585 38.91 -60.24 -26.89
CA GLU A 585 39.91 -61.17 -26.31
C GLU A 585 40.60 -60.60 -25.05
N THR A 586 40.64 -59.27 -24.91
CA THR A 586 41.22 -58.57 -23.74
C THR A 586 40.22 -57.54 -23.18
N PRO A 587 39.19 -57.97 -22.41
CA PRO A 587 38.14 -57.07 -21.94
C PRO A 587 38.65 -56.14 -20.83
N PRO A 588 38.07 -54.92 -20.70
CA PRO A 588 38.41 -54.02 -19.60
C PRO A 588 37.96 -54.58 -18.25
N GLN A 589 38.73 -54.35 -17.19
CA GLN A 589 38.31 -54.73 -15.84
C GLN A 589 37.31 -53.70 -15.30
N ILE A 590 36.16 -54.20 -14.82
CA ILE A 590 35.13 -53.36 -14.22
C ILE A 590 35.38 -53.27 -12.71
N ILE A 591 35.55 -52.05 -12.20
CA ILE A 591 35.58 -51.80 -10.75
C ILE A 591 34.28 -51.10 -10.35
N ASP A 592 33.50 -51.77 -9.52
CA ASP A 592 32.26 -51.23 -8.98
C ASP A 592 32.54 -50.52 -7.66
N VAL A 593 32.37 -49.20 -7.64
CA VAL A 593 32.61 -48.36 -6.46
C VAL A 593 31.34 -48.11 -5.64
N ARG A 594 30.27 -48.86 -5.89
CA ARG A 594 29.05 -48.83 -5.08
C ARG A 594 29.23 -49.57 -3.75
N GLU A 595 28.22 -49.48 -2.89
CA GLU A 595 28.18 -50.25 -1.65
C GLU A 595 27.83 -51.73 -1.93
N PRO A 596 28.25 -52.68 -1.05
CA PRO A 596 27.95 -54.10 -1.23
C PRO A 596 26.47 -54.43 -1.47
N ARG A 597 25.57 -53.68 -0.81
CA ARG A 597 24.12 -53.84 -1.01
C ARG A 597 23.65 -53.48 -2.43
N GLU A 598 24.26 -52.50 -3.06
CA GLU A 598 23.91 -52.06 -4.42
C GLU A 598 24.48 -53.05 -5.44
N PHE A 599 25.70 -53.54 -5.21
CA PHE A 599 26.35 -54.56 -6.01
C PHE A 599 25.58 -55.89 -6.02
N ASN A 600 25.11 -56.32 -4.84
CA ASN A 600 24.36 -57.58 -4.68
C ASN A 600 22.96 -57.56 -5.32
N ARG A 601 22.41 -56.38 -5.64
CA ARG A 601 21.12 -56.24 -6.34
C ARG A 601 21.23 -56.42 -7.86
N GLY A 602 22.44 -56.36 -8.39
CA GLY A 602 22.72 -56.41 -9.82
C GLY A 602 23.99 -55.63 -10.14
N HIS A 603 24.89 -56.26 -10.89
CA HIS A 603 26.17 -55.69 -11.29
C HIS A 603 26.56 -56.18 -12.68
N ILE A 604 27.49 -55.48 -13.31
CA ILE A 604 28.05 -55.87 -14.61
C ILE A 604 28.83 -57.19 -14.41
N PRO A 605 28.66 -58.21 -15.27
CA PRO A 605 29.39 -59.46 -15.17
C PRO A 605 30.91 -59.25 -15.09
N GLY A 606 31.58 -59.94 -14.16
CA GLY A 606 33.03 -59.80 -13.94
C GLY A 606 33.47 -58.55 -13.16
N ALA A 607 32.53 -57.71 -12.70
CA ALA A 607 32.85 -56.54 -11.89
C ALA A 607 33.42 -56.90 -10.51
N HIS A 608 34.49 -56.20 -10.13
CA HIS A 608 35.11 -56.30 -8.82
C HIS A 608 34.63 -55.16 -7.93
N LEU A 609 34.08 -55.50 -6.77
CA LEU A 609 33.57 -54.53 -5.82
C LEU A 609 34.70 -53.91 -4.99
N ILE A 610 34.97 -52.63 -5.20
CA ILE A 610 35.85 -51.82 -4.35
C ILE A 610 35.10 -50.53 -4.02
N PRO A 611 34.35 -50.48 -2.90
CA PRO A 611 33.57 -49.30 -2.55
C PRO A 611 34.47 -48.06 -2.54
N LEU A 612 33.98 -46.95 -3.12
CA LEU A 612 34.71 -45.67 -3.21
C LEU A 612 35.47 -45.30 -1.91
N PRO A 613 34.89 -45.49 -0.70
CA PRO A 613 35.56 -45.16 0.55
C PRO A 613 36.87 -45.91 0.80
N THR A 614 36.91 -47.18 0.38
CA THR A 614 38.05 -48.07 0.56
C THR A 614 38.98 -48.07 -0.65
N LEU A 615 38.64 -47.34 -1.71
CA LEU A 615 39.37 -47.35 -2.98
C LEU A 615 40.82 -46.88 -2.81
N LEU A 616 41.07 -45.88 -1.98
CA LEU A 616 42.42 -45.38 -1.69
C LEU A 616 43.27 -46.38 -0.91
N GLU A 617 42.66 -47.13 0.01
CA GLU A 617 43.34 -48.15 0.81
C GLU A 617 43.57 -49.44 0.01
N ARG A 618 42.76 -49.66 -1.03
CA ARG A 618 42.75 -50.86 -1.88
C ARG A 618 43.17 -50.58 -3.32
N MET A 619 43.99 -49.55 -3.52
CA MET A 619 44.47 -49.18 -4.86
C MET A 619 45.29 -50.30 -5.52
N ASP A 620 45.95 -51.14 -4.72
CA ASP A 620 46.67 -52.34 -5.15
C ASP A 620 45.78 -53.35 -5.89
N GLN A 621 44.47 -53.31 -5.64
CA GLN A 621 43.48 -54.17 -6.29
C GLN A 621 42.99 -53.61 -7.64
N VAL A 622 43.36 -52.37 -7.98
CA VAL A 622 43.06 -51.75 -9.28
C VAL A 622 44.28 -51.93 -10.20
N PRO A 623 44.15 -52.62 -11.34
CA PRO A 623 45.28 -52.82 -12.25
C PRO A 623 45.73 -51.50 -12.88
N SER A 624 47.03 -51.24 -12.88
CA SER A 624 47.62 -50.05 -13.50
C SER A 624 47.99 -50.24 -14.98
N THR A 625 48.10 -51.48 -15.45
CA THR A 625 48.56 -51.84 -16.81
C THR A 625 47.45 -52.26 -17.77
N HIS A 626 46.23 -52.50 -17.28
CA HIS A 626 45.08 -52.94 -18.07
C HIS A 626 44.00 -51.84 -18.16
N PRO A 627 43.17 -51.82 -19.21
CA PRO A 627 42.03 -50.91 -19.26
C PRO A 627 41.05 -51.16 -18.11
N VAL A 628 40.71 -50.12 -17.36
CA VAL A 628 39.78 -50.18 -16.23
C VAL A 628 38.57 -49.29 -16.50
N VAL A 629 37.37 -49.79 -16.20
CA VAL A 629 36.14 -48.99 -16.22
C VAL A 629 35.54 -48.95 -14.83
N ILE A 630 35.40 -47.74 -14.28
CA ILE A 630 34.78 -47.54 -12.97
C ILE A 630 33.28 -47.33 -13.14
N VAL A 631 32.49 -48.04 -12.35
CA VAL A 631 31.03 -47.96 -12.37
C VAL A 631 30.48 -47.59 -10.99
N CYS A 632 29.47 -46.74 -10.98
CA CYS A 632 28.63 -46.53 -9.81
C CYS A 632 27.15 -46.46 -10.22
N ARG A 633 26.24 -46.07 -9.32
CA ARG A 633 24.80 -46.01 -9.64
C ARG A 633 24.47 -45.04 -10.78
N GLY A 634 24.89 -43.78 -10.68
CA GLY A 634 24.51 -42.71 -11.61
C GLY A 634 25.68 -41.89 -12.18
N GLY A 635 26.92 -42.38 -12.08
CA GLY A 635 28.12 -41.74 -12.63
C GLY A 635 28.95 -40.91 -11.64
N ARG A 636 28.36 -40.26 -10.62
CA ARG A 636 29.11 -39.34 -9.74
C ARG A 636 30.26 -39.98 -8.95
N ARG A 637 30.00 -41.07 -8.24
CA ARG A 637 31.03 -41.78 -7.45
C ARG A 637 32.13 -42.33 -8.34
N SER A 638 31.77 -42.84 -9.51
CA SER A 638 32.73 -43.38 -10.47
C SER A 638 33.53 -42.30 -11.18
N THR A 639 32.96 -41.14 -11.48
CA THR A 639 33.72 -39.98 -11.99
C THR A 639 34.74 -39.51 -10.96
N ARG A 640 34.33 -39.38 -9.68
CA ARG A 640 35.23 -39.05 -8.56
C ARG A 640 36.34 -40.10 -8.37
N ALA A 641 35.99 -41.38 -8.40
CA ALA A 641 36.95 -42.48 -8.33
C ALA A 641 37.98 -42.43 -9.47
N THR A 642 37.53 -42.23 -10.71
CA THR A 642 38.40 -42.18 -11.88
C THR A 642 39.33 -40.97 -11.83
N ALA A 643 38.82 -39.80 -11.45
CA ALA A 643 39.61 -38.61 -11.20
C ALA A 643 40.76 -38.88 -10.21
N LEU A 644 40.43 -39.46 -9.07
CA LEU A 644 41.39 -39.81 -8.01
C LEU A 644 42.45 -40.82 -8.48
N LEU A 645 42.04 -41.84 -9.24
CA LEU A 645 42.97 -42.82 -9.80
C LEU A 645 43.91 -42.18 -10.84
N ARG A 646 43.40 -41.27 -11.69
CA ARG A 646 44.21 -40.56 -12.69
C ARG A 646 45.25 -39.65 -12.04
N GLU A 647 44.88 -38.94 -10.97
CA GLU A 647 45.81 -38.12 -10.17
C GLU A 647 46.96 -38.97 -9.60
N ARG A 648 46.69 -40.24 -9.28
CA ARG A 648 47.67 -41.21 -8.76
C ARG A 648 48.40 -42.00 -9.85
N GLY A 649 48.33 -41.57 -11.10
CA GLY A 649 49.13 -42.11 -12.21
C GLY A 649 48.46 -43.21 -13.04
N TYR A 650 47.16 -43.50 -12.84
CA TYR A 650 46.45 -44.44 -13.70
C TYR A 650 45.99 -43.78 -15.00
N SER A 651 46.60 -44.13 -16.13
CA SER A 651 46.30 -43.52 -17.44
C SER A 651 45.12 -44.16 -18.18
N ASN A 652 44.85 -45.45 -17.95
CA ASN A 652 43.87 -46.26 -18.68
C ASN A 652 42.55 -46.49 -17.91
N VAL A 653 42.01 -45.45 -17.27
CA VAL A 653 40.77 -45.53 -16.48
C VAL A 653 39.67 -44.69 -17.13
N ARG A 654 38.51 -45.31 -17.36
CA ARG A 654 37.30 -44.68 -17.91
C ARG A 654 36.12 -44.82 -16.94
N VAL A 655 35.11 -43.97 -17.08
CA VAL A 655 33.84 -44.08 -16.34
C VAL A 655 32.73 -44.62 -17.23
N LEU A 656 31.85 -45.47 -16.70
CA LEU A 656 30.59 -45.80 -17.39
C LEU A 656 29.66 -44.59 -17.37
N ARG A 657 29.40 -44.00 -18.54
CA ARG A 657 28.51 -42.83 -18.67
C ARG A 657 27.10 -43.18 -18.20
N GLY A 658 26.60 -42.43 -17.23
CA GLY A 658 25.29 -42.66 -16.61
C GLY A 658 25.23 -43.83 -15.61
N GLY A 659 26.36 -44.49 -15.34
CA GLY A 659 26.48 -45.58 -14.36
C GLY A 659 25.56 -46.77 -14.64
N MET A 660 25.24 -47.51 -13.59
CA MET A 660 24.32 -48.65 -13.66
C MET A 660 22.94 -48.25 -14.16
N ILE A 661 22.43 -47.04 -13.87
CA ILE A 661 21.12 -46.59 -14.39
C ILE A 661 21.08 -46.62 -15.93
N ALA A 662 22.16 -46.20 -16.59
CA ALA A 662 22.25 -46.30 -18.05
C ALA A 662 22.33 -47.77 -18.49
N TRP A 663 23.04 -48.61 -17.75
CA TRP A 663 23.13 -50.05 -18.01
C TRP A 663 21.75 -50.75 -17.92
N GLU A 664 20.92 -50.42 -16.93
CA GLU A 664 19.57 -51.01 -16.79
C GLU A 664 18.61 -50.46 -17.85
N ARG A 665 18.73 -49.18 -18.20
CA ARG A 665 17.92 -48.55 -19.25
C ARG A 665 18.09 -49.25 -20.60
N GLU A 666 19.30 -49.70 -20.90
CA GLU A 666 19.65 -50.44 -22.11
C GLU A 666 19.35 -51.94 -22.00
N ARG A 667 18.72 -52.39 -20.90
CA ARG A 667 18.35 -53.79 -20.61
C ARG A 667 19.54 -54.76 -20.60
N LEU A 668 20.73 -54.27 -20.27
CA LEU A 668 21.98 -55.06 -20.29
C LEU A 668 22.21 -55.89 -19.01
N LEU A 669 21.36 -55.75 -17.99
CA LEU A 669 21.32 -56.65 -16.83
C LEU A 669 20.71 -58.02 -17.17
N GLU A 670 19.84 -58.07 -18.19
CA GLU A 670 19.10 -59.27 -18.61
C GLU A 670 19.73 -59.94 -19.84
N ALA A 671 20.69 -59.29 -20.49
CA ALA A 671 21.31 -59.74 -21.74
C ALA A 671 22.37 -60.86 -21.56
N VAL A 672 22.42 -61.50 -20.39
CA VAL A 672 23.35 -62.58 -20.04
C VAL A 672 22.72 -63.94 -20.37
N GLU A 673 22.57 -64.22 -21.67
CA GLU A 673 22.49 -65.59 -22.20
C GLU A 673 23.59 -65.81 -23.24
#